data_AF-A0A9P6APM7-F1
#
_entry.id   AF-A0A9P6APM7-F1
#
_cell.length_a   1.000
_cell.length_b   1.000
_cell.length_c   1.000
_cell.angle_alpha   90.00
_cell.angle_beta   90.00
_cell.angle_gamma   90.00
#
_symmetry.space_group_name_H-M   'P 1'
#
loop_
_entity.id
_entity.type
_entity.pdbx_description
1 polymer ?
#
loop_
_entity_poly.entity_id
_entity_poly.type
_entity_poly.pdbx_seq_one_letter_code
_entity_poly.pdbx_strand_id
1 'polypeptide(L)'
;MSFQRGRDAGDKVDPAPSLCTCNEKHCVLRVVCVHMEYLERVQLVICKCNPATAQLVRRGLFPCAPLSLTLAVNMDVLEFALELFVRMGPNERAWAATMMKYLKAHGHEFATADSLLLVHLVNMEMAKIIDSFHDPSLHNSVGHVQDGPSIYLQSWCPLCFGGSHTSGLGVSTIACIDANFQIKRNHLLPRTVEPSQVELDMMEARVNELQPTTKTHVNSGRKRKATEMTEDDRAVPGKMMHFYQQFDDTRLMALLCCHDIALYVANMRTAGEKQFYAFALVAALFKELPEWWTVGILYDIVCQIHRSLLKWNFMPEWHSRIVFGVSVFHAYGHQWTCQLWYHPWKSEIWGLSDGEGCERFWSELRRLIPSLRVTGYHQRLFIIDLQVEHIDELKQQGLAKWLHDRTLSAHKQEGEAMARLGGQSISYLLDQFKSQRAFQSKPMPRQSKTKGARAIEHILSMTQTAQSLRIHLKETVDELGELATDSSTVVVEDELRAKIEAMRSSIKRIESNIKKKTEELHLSDRMSHKELDRLKTDKWVNLQLNIRVVRDQILIKLRARKFELAGLDRADTGRELDHRRKEHVEKAMKSRVSGVQGALKRYEEIRREMMKLRGKGSVAADAYIPPEISSGLAEAFISNAWE
;
A
#
# COMPACT_ATOMS: atom_id res chain seq x y z
N MET A 1 25.48 36.16 -17.94
CA MET A 1 25.54 37.62 -18.21
C MET A 1 26.54 38.23 -17.23
N SER A 2 27.57 38.88 -17.75
CA SER A 2 28.70 39.44 -16.99
C SER A 2 28.32 40.74 -16.29
N PHE A 3 28.25 40.73 -14.96
CA PHE A 3 28.06 41.93 -14.14
C PHE A 3 29.39 42.65 -13.94
N GLN A 4 29.48 43.89 -14.47
CA GLN A 4 30.55 44.82 -14.16
C GLN A 4 30.44 45.29 -12.71
N ARG A 5 31.56 45.18 -11.98
CA ARG A 5 31.74 45.69 -10.62
C ARG A 5 31.80 47.22 -10.65
N GLY A 6 30.90 47.87 -9.93
CA GLY A 6 31.01 49.26 -9.50
C GLY A 6 31.02 49.33 -7.98
N ARG A 7 32.21 49.44 -7.39
CA ARG A 7 32.39 49.91 -6.01
C ARG A 7 32.22 51.43 -6.03
N ASP A 8 31.37 51.96 -5.17
CA ASP A 8 31.63 53.19 -4.44
C ASP A 8 30.77 53.20 -3.17
N ALA A 9 31.45 53.04 -2.03
CA ALA A 9 30.92 53.37 -0.71
C ALA A 9 30.93 54.90 -0.59
N GLY A 10 29.95 55.54 -1.22
CA GLY A 10 29.60 56.94 -0.96
C GLY A 10 28.34 56.97 -0.12
N ASP A 11 28.35 57.75 0.95
CA ASP A 11 27.14 58.15 1.69
C ASP A 11 26.06 58.60 0.69
N LYS A 12 25.15 57.69 0.33
CA LYS A 12 23.90 58.06 -0.34
C LYS A 12 23.06 58.72 0.73
N VAL A 13 23.21 60.04 0.84
CA VAL A 13 22.23 60.89 1.51
C VAL A 13 20.94 60.73 0.72
N ASP A 14 20.00 59.99 1.31
CA ASP A 14 18.63 59.85 0.83
C ASP A 14 18.08 61.26 0.47
N PRO A 15 17.32 61.41 -0.63
CA PRO A 15 16.64 62.66 -0.92
C PRO A 15 15.80 63.05 0.29
N ALA A 16 15.90 64.32 0.71
CA ALA A 16 15.24 64.86 1.89
C ALA A 16 13.79 64.35 1.99
N PRO A 17 13.33 63.91 3.18
CA PRO A 17 12.02 63.29 3.32
C PRO A 17 10.98 64.28 2.82
N SER A 18 10.11 63.85 1.89
CA SER A 18 8.92 64.61 1.53
C SER A 18 8.18 64.92 2.83
N LEU A 19 8.26 66.18 3.28
CA LEU A 19 7.74 66.62 4.57
C LEU A 19 6.26 66.23 4.62
N CYS A 20 5.92 65.30 5.52
CA CYS A 20 4.53 65.03 5.82
C CYS A 20 3.89 66.33 6.28
N THR A 21 2.78 66.71 5.66
CA THR A 21 1.99 67.89 6.02
C THR A 21 1.07 67.62 7.22
N CYS A 22 1.20 66.44 7.85
CA CYS A 22 0.49 66.11 9.07
C CYS A 22 1.00 67.01 10.20
N ASN A 23 0.09 67.77 10.83
CA ASN A 23 0.41 68.69 11.92
C ASN A 23 0.67 67.97 13.26
N GLU A 24 1.18 66.73 13.21
CA GLU A 24 1.47 65.87 14.35
C GLU A 24 2.98 65.82 14.66
N LYS A 25 3.33 65.31 15.85
CA LYS A 25 4.73 65.13 16.26
C LYS A 25 5.42 64.07 15.38
N HIS A 26 6.51 64.48 14.74
CA HIS A 26 7.39 63.58 13.99
C HIS A 26 8.47 63.03 14.91
N CYS A 27 8.72 61.73 14.83
CA CYS A 27 9.82 61.07 15.52
C CYS A 27 10.87 60.63 14.50
N VAL A 28 12.16 60.70 14.86
CA VAL A 28 13.24 60.16 14.04
C VAL A 28 13.65 58.80 14.59
N LEU A 29 13.48 57.76 13.78
CA LEU A 29 13.84 56.40 14.12
C LEU A 29 15.10 56.01 13.34
N ARG A 30 16.09 55.44 14.04
CA ARG A 30 17.31 54.91 13.42
C ARG A 30 17.19 53.40 13.30
N VAL A 31 17.32 52.89 12.07
CA VAL A 31 17.16 51.46 11.77
C VAL A 31 18.41 50.96 11.07
N VAL A 32 18.96 49.86 11.58
CA VAL A 32 20.03 49.11 10.89
C VAL A 32 19.38 48.18 9.88
N CYS A 33 19.78 48.25 8.62
CA CYS A 33 19.25 47.49 7.52
C CYS A 33 20.31 46.48 7.06
N VAL A 34 19.95 45.19 7.04
CA VAL A 34 20.84 44.10 6.64
C VAL A 34 20.62 43.78 5.17
N HIS A 35 21.64 44.00 4.35
CA HIS A 35 21.69 43.56 2.96
C HIS A 35 22.66 42.38 2.83
N MET A 36 22.71 41.75 1.65
CA MET A 36 23.56 40.58 1.41
C MET A 36 25.04 40.84 1.64
N GLU A 37 25.52 41.99 1.15
CA GLU A 37 26.95 42.29 1.13
C GLU A 37 27.33 43.37 2.15
N TYR A 38 26.36 44.09 2.73
CA TYR A 38 26.63 45.24 3.57
C TYR A 38 25.52 45.53 4.59
N LEU A 39 25.87 46.37 5.58
CA LEU A 39 24.91 47.00 6.48
C LEU A 39 24.70 48.45 6.12
N GLU A 40 23.45 48.89 6.21
CA GLU A 40 23.04 50.28 6.00
C GLU A 40 22.37 50.82 7.26
N ARG A 41 22.59 52.10 7.59
CA ARG A 41 21.91 52.75 8.73
C ARG A 41 21.00 53.84 8.18
N VAL A 42 19.70 53.62 8.25
CA VAL A 42 18.69 54.54 7.73
C VAL A 42 18.07 55.33 8.87
N GLN A 43 17.82 56.63 8.62
CA GLN A 43 17.04 57.47 9.52
C GLN A 43 15.66 57.69 8.90
N LEU A 44 14.62 57.22 9.58
CA LEU A 44 13.23 57.35 9.15
C LEU A 44 12.54 58.43 9.96
N VAL A 45 11.88 59.36 9.27
CA VAL A 45 10.98 60.32 9.90
C VAL A 45 9.58 59.70 9.94
N ILE A 46 9.08 59.39 11.13
CA ILE A 46 7.86 58.61 11.34
C ILE A 46 6.75 59.50 11.91
N CYS A 47 5.53 59.28 11.42
CA CYS A 47 4.28 59.88 11.90
C CYS A 47 3.13 58.90 11.63
N LYS A 48 1.91 59.20 12.10
CA LYS A 48 0.73 58.34 11.83
C LYS A 48 0.44 58.17 10.34
N CYS A 49 0.70 59.19 9.53
CA CYS A 49 0.44 59.16 8.08
C CYS A 49 1.53 58.42 7.29
N ASN A 50 2.73 58.27 7.86
CA ASN A 50 3.87 57.62 7.21
C ASN A 50 4.58 56.70 8.21
N PRO A 51 4.00 55.53 8.54
CA PRO A 51 4.54 54.62 9.55
C PRO A 51 5.87 54.00 9.07
N ALA A 52 6.75 53.70 10.02
CA ALA A 52 8.09 53.15 9.77
C ALA A 52 8.05 51.88 8.90
N THR A 53 7.11 50.97 9.19
CA THR A 53 6.91 49.71 8.48
C THR A 53 6.63 49.93 6.99
N ALA A 54 5.72 50.86 6.65
CA ALA A 54 5.40 51.15 5.25
C ALA A 54 6.59 51.78 4.51
N GLN A 55 7.36 52.62 5.20
CA GLN A 55 8.56 53.24 4.64
C GLN A 55 9.68 52.24 4.37
N LEU A 56 9.81 51.20 5.19
CA LEU A 56 10.79 50.12 5.01
C LEU A 56 10.36 49.14 3.91
N VAL A 57 9.09 48.71 3.91
CA VAL A 57 8.58 47.77 2.90
C VAL A 57 8.69 48.37 1.49
N ARG A 58 8.40 49.68 1.34
CA ARG A 58 8.62 50.39 0.05
C ARG A 58 10.08 50.40 -0.41
N ARG A 59 11.03 50.26 0.51
CA ARG A 59 12.46 50.16 0.24
C ARG A 59 12.94 48.71 0.05
N GLY A 60 12.04 47.73 0.00
CA GLY A 60 12.40 46.31 -0.07
C GLY A 60 13.00 45.77 1.22
N LEU A 61 12.69 46.41 2.36
CA LEU A 61 13.21 46.04 3.69
C LEU A 61 12.07 45.55 4.57
N PHE A 62 12.28 44.41 5.23
CA PHE A 62 11.36 43.85 6.20
C PHE A 62 11.70 44.30 7.63
N PRO A 63 10.77 44.93 8.37
CA PRO A 63 11.01 45.39 9.73
C PRO A 63 11.02 44.27 10.77
N CYS A 64 12.09 44.18 11.59
CA CYS A 64 12.29 43.06 12.52
C CYS A 64 11.53 43.14 13.84
N ALA A 65 10.91 44.28 14.14
CA ALA A 65 10.07 44.42 15.31
C ALA A 65 8.89 45.37 15.01
N PRO A 66 7.67 45.06 15.46
CA PRO A 66 6.49 45.88 15.18
C PRO A 66 6.46 47.19 16.00
N LEU A 67 7.05 47.20 17.20
CA LEU A 67 6.94 48.32 18.15
C LEU A 67 8.27 49.03 18.42
N SER A 68 9.38 48.28 18.54
CA SER A 68 10.72 48.83 18.80
C SER A 68 11.67 48.47 17.66
N LEU A 69 11.39 49.08 16.51
CA LEU A 69 12.07 48.80 15.26
C LEU A 69 13.49 49.38 15.23
N THR A 70 14.47 48.53 15.52
CA THR A 70 15.92 48.86 15.47
C THR A 70 16.63 48.21 14.29
N LEU A 71 16.04 47.15 13.73
CA LEU A 71 16.63 46.30 12.70
C LEU A 71 15.60 46.06 11.59
N ALA A 72 16.06 46.06 10.34
CA ALA A 72 15.33 45.60 9.17
C ALA A 72 16.23 44.72 8.30
N VAL A 73 15.66 43.81 7.52
CA VAL A 73 16.41 42.90 6.64
C VAL A 73 15.88 43.02 5.23
N ASN A 74 16.77 43.08 4.24
CA ASN A 74 16.38 43.12 2.84
C ASN A 74 15.62 41.84 2.46
N MET A 75 14.55 41.99 1.67
CA MET A 75 13.71 40.87 1.23
C MET A 75 14.52 39.79 0.48
N ASP A 76 15.55 40.17 -0.30
CA ASP A 76 16.44 39.23 -1.01
C ASP A 76 17.25 38.37 -0.02
N VAL A 77 17.61 38.92 1.15
CA VAL A 77 18.28 38.18 2.22
C VAL A 77 17.32 37.16 2.85
N LEU A 78 16.04 37.52 2.97
CA LEU A 78 15.00 36.61 3.46
C LEU A 78 14.70 35.51 2.44
N GLU A 79 14.57 35.84 1.16
CA GLU A 79 14.39 34.86 0.08
C GLU A 79 15.55 33.86 0.04
N PHE A 80 16.80 34.35 0.13
CA PHE A 80 17.96 33.47 0.23
C PHE A 80 17.93 32.60 1.49
N ALA A 81 17.51 33.15 2.63
CA ALA A 81 17.39 32.37 3.86
C ALA A 81 16.36 31.24 3.71
N LEU A 82 15.19 31.53 3.12
CA LEU A 82 14.16 30.54 2.80
C LEU A 82 14.71 29.44 1.89
N GLU A 83 15.34 29.81 0.79
CA GLU A 83 15.92 28.88 -0.18
C GLU A 83 17.03 28.01 0.45
N LEU A 84 17.78 28.58 1.37
CA LEU A 84 18.81 27.87 2.13
C LEU A 84 18.20 26.92 3.16
N PHE A 85 17.10 27.29 3.83
CA PHE A 85 16.43 26.44 4.82
C PHE A 85 15.72 25.24 4.20
N VAL A 86 15.17 25.36 2.99
CA VAL A 86 14.69 24.20 2.22
C VAL A 86 15.83 23.38 1.61
N ARG A 87 17.10 23.78 1.81
CA ARG A 87 18.29 23.03 1.34
C ARG A 87 19.13 22.44 2.47
N MET A 88 18.95 22.90 3.71
CA MET A 88 19.68 22.45 4.90
C MET A 88 18.75 22.00 6.02
N GLY A 89 19.25 21.26 7.01
CA GLY A 89 18.50 21.08 8.26
C GLY A 89 18.35 22.44 8.96
N PRO A 90 17.16 22.80 9.49
CA PRO A 90 16.93 24.09 10.13
C PRO A 90 17.86 24.25 11.34
N ASN A 91 18.83 25.14 11.18
CA ASN A 91 19.76 25.54 12.23
C ASN A 91 19.93 27.06 12.17
N GLU A 92 18.86 27.75 12.55
CA GLU A 92 18.74 29.21 12.53
C GLU A 92 19.87 29.89 13.30
N ARG A 93 20.32 29.28 14.41
CA ARG A 93 21.47 29.78 15.19
C ARG A 93 22.77 29.67 14.42
N ALA A 94 23.03 28.55 13.74
CA ALA A 94 24.22 28.41 12.90
C ALA A 94 24.16 29.34 11.69
N TRP A 95 22.99 29.52 11.07
CA TRP A 95 22.81 30.47 9.98
C TRP A 95 23.10 31.90 10.45
N ALA A 96 22.46 32.36 11.53
CA ALA A 96 22.67 33.70 12.07
C ALA A 96 24.13 33.90 12.49
N ALA A 97 24.75 32.91 13.13
CA ALA A 97 26.18 32.96 13.48
C ALA A 97 27.09 33.05 12.25
N THR A 98 26.80 32.26 11.20
CA THR A 98 27.54 32.31 9.93
C THR A 98 27.37 33.65 9.24
N MET A 99 26.15 34.17 9.16
CA MET A 99 25.84 35.46 8.53
C MET A 99 26.53 36.61 9.26
N MET A 100 26.46 36.63 10.60
CA MET A 100 27.18 37.61 11.41
C MET A 100 28.69 37.52 11.22
N LYS A 101 29.24 36.30 11.19
CA LYS A 101 30.68 36.09 10.97
C LYS A 101 31.10 36.55 9.57
N TYR A 102 30.29 36.26 8.55
CA TYR A 102 30.51 36.70 7.18
C TYR A 102 30.53 38.23 7.08
N LEU A 103 29.50 38.90 7.61
CA LEU A 103 29.42 40.36 7.60
C LEU A 103 30.52 41.02 8.45
N LYS A 104 30.92 40.40 9.57
CA LYS A 104 32.09 40.82 10.35
C LYS A 104 33.39 40.74 9.55
N ALA A 105 33.58 39.67 8.77
CA ALA A 105 34.73 39.56 7.88
C ALA A 105 34.76 40.62 6.77
N HIS A 106 33.60 41.20 6.45
CA HIS A 106 33.45 42.31 5.50
C HIS A 106 33.43 43.69 6.16
N GLY A 107 33.82 43.80 7.44
CA GLY A 107 34.01 45.07 8.15
C GLY A 107 32.80 45.58 8.92
N HIS A 108 31.77 44.76 9.13
CA HIS A 108 30.53 45.16 9.80
C HIS A 108 30.42 44.60 11.24
N GLU A 109 30.15 45.45 12.23
CA GLU A 109 29.94 45.03 13.64
C GLU A 109 28.45 45.03 14.05
N PHE A 110 28.05 44.01 14.80
CA PHE A 110 26.68 43.83 15.32
C PHE A 110 26.63 43.99 16.84
N ALA A 111 25.55 44.58 17.37
CA ALA A 111 25.25 44.51 18.79
C ALA A 111 24.62 43.15 19.15
N THR A 112 24.88 42.63 20.35
CA THR A 112 24.39 41.32 20.79
C THR A 112 22.86 41.21 20.78
N ALA A 113 22.13 42.31 21.02
CA ALA A 113 20.68 42.35 20.96
C ALA A 113 20.13 42.15 19.53
N ASP A 114 20.83 42.66 18.51
CA ASP A 114 20.44 42.55 17.11
C ASP A 114 20.63 41.11 16.57
N SER A 115 21.55 40.34 17.18
CA SER A 115 21.75 38.92 16.84
C SER A 115 20.54 38.05 17.20
N LEU A 116 19.91 38.34 18.34
CA LEU A 116 18.70 37.66 18.78
C LEU A 116 17.50 38.09 17.94
N LEU A 117 17.44 39.37 17.56
CA LEU A 117 16.42 39.89 16.65
C LEU A 117 16.53 39.26 15.24
N LEU A 118 17.73 39.00 14.73
CA LEU A 118 17.91 38.33 13.44
C LEU A 118 17.41 36.87 13.48
N VAL A 119 17.71 36.13 14.55
CA VAL A 119 17.17 34.77 14.78
C VAL A 119 15.66 34.82 14.96
N HIS A 120 15.13 35.77 15.72
CA HIS A 120 13.70 35.92 15.97
C HIS A 120 12.94 36.37 14.73
N LEU A 121 13.54 37.20 13.87
CA LEU A 121 12.97 37.65 12.61
C LEU A 121 12.77 36.46 11.66
N VAL A 122 13.82 35.67 11.45
CA VAL A 122 13.70 34.48 10.60
C VAL A 122 12.57 33.61 11.13
N ASN A 123 12.48 33.39 12.45
CA ASN A 123 11.37 32.68 13.07
C ASN A 123 9.99 33.35 12.86
N MET A 124 9.90 34.67 12.95
CA MET A 124 8.66 35.42 12.83
C MET A 124 8.18 35.55 11.38
N GLU A 125 9.09 35.59 10.42
CA GLU A 125 8.75 35.66 9.00
C GLU A 125 8.33 34.31 8.45
N MET A 126 9.01 33.27 8.92
CA MET A 126 8.47 31.92 8.90
C MET A 126 7.04 31.88 9.47
N ALA A 127 6.76 32.56 10.59
CA ALA A 127 5.43 32.60 11.21
C ALA A 127 4.39 33.55 10.57
N LYS A 128 4.78 34.51 9.73
CA LYS A 128 3.85 35.41 9.02
C LYS A 128 3.50 34.90 7.63
N ILE A 129 4.44 34.20 6.98
CA ILE A 129 4.15 33.29 5.87
C ILE A 129 3.01 32.35 6.30
N ILE A 130 3.12 31.72 7.48
CA ILE A 130 2.05 30.86 8.06
C ILE A 130 0.65 31.50 8.05
N ASP A 131 0.50 32.79 8.35
CA ASP A 131 -0.82 33.46 8.36
C ASP A 131 -1.27 33.91 6.96
N SER A 132 -0.34 34.26 6.06
CA SER A 132 -0.66 34.71 4.69
C SER A 132 -1.02 33.56 3.73
N PHE A 133 -0.51 32.36 3.97
CA PHE A 133 -0.86 31.15 3.21
C PHE A 133 -2.13 30.46 3.75
N HIS A 134 -2.66 30.94 4.89
CA HIS A 134 -3.90 30.46 5.49
C HIS A 134 -5.04 31.46 5.27
N ASP A 135 -5.48 31.62 4.02
CA ASP A 135 -6.83 32.10 3.76
C ASP A 135 -7.78 30.90 3.58
N PRO A 136 -8.48 30.43 4.63
CA PRO A 136 -9.52 29.43 4.49
C PRO A 136 -10.70 29.91 3.61
N SER A 137 -10.77 31.19 3.23
CA SER A 137 -11.77 31.70 2.30
C SER A 137 -11.45 31.44 0.82
N LEU A 138 -10.20 31.10 0.47
CA LEU A 138 -9.87 30.53 -0.84
C LEU A 138 -10.38 29.08 -0.97
N HIS A 139 -10.51 28.34 0.13
CA HIS A 139 -11.15 27.02 0.12
C HIS A 139 -12.69 27.07 0.02
N ASN A 140 -13.31 28.16 0.50
CA ASN A 140 -14.78 28.30 0.55
C ASN A 140 -15.40 28.95 -0.69
N SER A 141 -14.63 29.25 -1.73
CA SER A 141 -15.12 29.87 -2.97
C SER A 141 -14.73 29.12 -4.26
N VAL A 142 -14.18 27.90 -4.15
CA VAL A 142 -13.84 27.09 -5.32
C VAL A 142 -15.09 26.33 -5.78
N GLY A 143 -15.75 26.85 -6.83
CA GLY A 143 -16.80 26.11 -7.49
C GLY A 143 -16.29 24.74 -7.94
N HIS A 144 -17.01 23.68 -7.62
CA HIS A 144 -16.88 22.42 -8.34
C HIS A 144 -17.05 22.72 -9.82
N VAL A 145 -16.02 22.47 -10.63
CA VAL A 145 -16.23 22.31 -12.07
C VAL A 145 -17.10 21.06 -12.20
N GLN A 146 -18.35 21.22 -12.63
CA GLN A 146 -19.36 20.16 -12.59
C GLN A 146 -18.96 18.88 -13.36
N ASP A 147 -17.89 18.93 -14.16
CA ASP A 147 -17.45 17.85 -15.05
C ASP A 147 -16.01 17.32 -14.80
N GLY A 148 -15.28 17.72 -13.73
CA GLY A 148 -13.87 17.31 -13.54
C GLY A 148 -13.32 17.38 -12.10
N PRO A 149 -12.04 16.98 -11.88
CA PRO A 149 -11.35 17.12 -10.59
C PRO A 149 -11.39 18.55 -10.06
N SER A 150 -11.28 18.72 -8.75
CA SER A 150 -11.26 20.06 -8.15
C SER A 150 -10.06 20.89 -8.62
N ILE A 151 -10.23 22.23 -8.62
CA ILE A 151 -9.13 23.16 -8.94
C ILE A 151 -7.94 22.94 -7.99
N TYR A 152 -8.21 22.54 -6.74
CA TYR A 152 -7.18 22.15 -5.77
C TYR A 152 -6.28 21.03 -6.31
N LEU A 153 -6.84 19.90 -6.75
CA LEU A 153 -6.00 18.83 -7.31
C LEU A 153 -5.33 19.24 -8.62
N GLN A 154 -6.00 20.04 -9.45
CA GLN A 154 -5.45 20.56 -10.70
C GLN A 154 -4.22 21.44 -10.47
N SER A 155 -4.22 22.29 -9.43
CA SER A 155 -3.07 23.13 -9.10
C SER A 155 -1.87 22.34 -8.59
N TRP A 156 -2.11 21.18 -7.95
CA TRP A 156 -1.04 20.31 -7.49
C TRP A 156 -0.41 19.50 -8.62
N CYS A 157 -1.22 18.85 -9.46
CA CYS A 157 -0.71 18.02 -10.54
C CYS A 157 -1.56 18.15 -11.81
N PRO A 158 -1.20 19.08 -12.72
CA PRO A 158 -1.97 19.31 -13.94
C PRO A 158 -1.96 18.09 -14.88
N LEU A 159 -0.91 17.24 -14.83
CA LEU A 159 -0.87 16.01 -15.63
C LEU A 159 -1.86 14.94 -15.16
N CYS A 160 -2.11 14.83 -13.85
CA CYS A 160 -3.08 13.87 -13.32
C CYS A 160 -4.51 14.39 -13.41
N PHE A 161 -4.71 15.70 -13.24
CA PHE A 161 -6.04 16.24 -12.91
C PHE A 161 -6.53 17.33 -13.88
N GLY A 162 -5.68 17.90 -14.72
CA GLY A 162 -6.01 19.06 -15.58
C GLY A 162 -6.47 18.72 -17.01
N GLY A 163 -6.40 17.47 -17.45
CA GLY A 163 -6.71 17.06 -18.82
C GLY A 163 -8.14 16.55 -19.05
N SER A 164 -8.59 16.57 -20.31
CA SER A 164 -9.79 15.85 -20.78
C SER A 164 -9.60 14.35 -20.53
N HIS A 165 -10.49 13.76 -19.74
CA HIS A 165 -10.36 12.39 -19.26
C HIS A 165 -10.50 11.36 -20.37
N THR A 166 -9.36 10.93 -20.90
CA THR A 166 -9.19 9.65 -21.56
C THR A 166 -7.85 9.08 -21.12
N SER A 167 -7.78 8.56 -19.89
CA SER A 167 -6.64 7.76 -19.49
C SER A 167 -6.58 6.54 -20.41
N GLY A 168 -5.48 6.34 -21.15
CA GLY A 168 -5.22 5.08 -21.87
C GLY A 168 -5.02 3.86 -20.95
N LEU A 169 -5.21 4.05 -19.65
CA LEU A 169 -5.12 3.07 -18.57
C LEU A 169 -6.53 2.70 -18.09
N GLY A 170 -6.66 1.53 -17.45
CA GLY A 170 -7.91 1.08 -16.85
C GLY A 170 -8.39 1.89 -15.62
N VAL A 171 -7.67 2.95 -15.24
CA VAL A 171 -8.00 3.86 -14.13
C VAL A 171 -7.77 5.32 -14.53
N SER A 172 -8.52 6.21 -13.91
CA SER A 172 -8.47 7.66 -14.13
C SER A 172 -7.18 8.30 -13.64
N THR A 173 -6.69 7.83 -12.48
CA THR A 173 -5.45 8.30 -11.87
C THR A 173 -4.85 7.20 -10.98
N ILE A 174 -3.57 7.30 -10.71
CA ILE A 174 -2.83 6.38 -9.83
C ILE A 174 -2.24 7.18 -8.68
N ALA A 175 -2.41 6.66 -7.46
CA ALA A 175 -1.78 7.18 -6.27
C ALA A 175 -1.07 6.06 -5.49
N CYS A 176 0.00 6.41 -4.78
CA CYS A 176 0.67 5.52 -3.84
C CYS A 176 0.54 6.04 -2.41
N ILE A 177 0.44 5.12 -1.45
CA ILE A 177 0.34 5.39 -0.03
C ILE A 177 1.48 4.69 0.68
N ASP A 178 2.10 5.35 1.66
CA ASP A 178 3.07 4.71 2.54
C ASP A 178 3.23 5.47 3.86
N ALA A 179 3.75 4.81 4.90
CA ALA A 179 4.07 5.41 6.19
C ALA A 179 5.57 5.41 6.51
N ASN A 180 6.09 6.55 6.95
CA ASN A 180 7.47 6.70 7.39
C ASN A 180 7.60 6.77 8.92
N PHE A 181 8.37 5.83 9.47
CA PHE A 181 8.58 5.63 10.90
C PHE A 181 9.79 6.37 11.48
N GLN A 182 10.58 7.05 10.65
CA GLN A 182 11.84 7.68 11.07
C GLN A 182 11.65 9.12 11.58
N ILE A 183 10.54 9.78 11.23
CA ILE A 183 10.22 11.19 11.55
C ILE A 183 9.31 11.25 12.80
N LYS A 184 9.90 11.11 14.00
CA LYS A 184 9.20 11.00 15.31
C LYS A 184 9.24 12.29 16.14
N ARG A 185 8.30 12.51 17.09
CA ARG A 185 8.34 13.65 18.04
C ARG A 185 7.83 13.40 19.46
N ASN A 186 8.22 14.30 20.38
CA ASN A 186 7.70 14.43 21.75
C ASN A 186 6.70 15.62 21.88
N HIS A 187 5.96 15.63 23.00
CA HIS A 187 4.57 16.11 23.21
C HIS A 187 4.03 17.45 22.60
N LEU A 188 2.68 17.47 22.41
CA LEU A 188 1.65 18.55 22.27
C LEU A 188 1.27 19.16 20.89
N LEU A 189 -0.03 18.99 20.53
CA LEU A 189 -1.11 19.74 19.79
C LEU A 189 -0.91 20.64 18.52
N PRO A 190 -1.94 20.73 17.60
CA PRO A 190 -1.88 20.37 16.17
C PRO A 190 -1.82 21.51 15.12
N ARG A 191 -1.34 21.18 13.90
CA ARG A 191 -1.72 21.64 12.53
C ARG A 191 -0.57 21.66 11.50
N THR A 192 -0.67 20.84 10.46
CA THR A 192 -0.57 21.28 9.05
C THR A 192 -1.69 20.61 8.23
N VAL A 193 -1.80 20.82 6.91
CA VAL A 193 -2.99 20.51 6.08
C VAL A 193 -3.21 18.98 5.90
N GLU A 194 -3.73 18.39 6.97
CA GLU A 194 -4.14 17.00 7.10
C GLU A 194 -5.64 16.87 6.75
N PRO A 195 -6.16 15.65 6.47
CA PRO A 195 -7.53 15.36 6.88
C PRO A 195 -7.65 15.81 8.33
N SER A 196 -8.62 16.67 8.62
CA SER A 196 -8.79 17.24 9.95
C SER A 196 -8.76 16.12 10.99
N GLN A 197 -8.25 16.41 12.19
CA GLN A 197 -8.24 15.41 13.26
C GLN A 197 -9.63 14.79 13.47
N VAL A 198 -10.69 15.57 13.26
CA VAL A 198 -12.08 15.10 13.25
C VAL A 198 -12.32 14.02 12.18
N GLU A 199 -11.86 14.21 10.95
CA GLU A 199 -12.01 13.20 9.88
C GLU A 199 -11.21 11.92 10.16
N LEU A 200 -10.01 12.04 10.73
CA LEU A 200 -9.23 10.90 11.18
C LEU A 200 -9.95 10.13 12.29
N ASP A 201 -10.47 10.84 13.29
CA ASP A 201 -11.20 10.26 14.42
C ASP A 201 -12.51 9.61 13.95
N MET A 202 -13.22 10.23 13.01
CA MET A 202 -14.42 9.67 12.38
C MET A 202 -14.11 8.39 11.60
N MET A 203 -13.01 8.39 10.84
CA MET A 203 -12.56 7.20 10.11
C MET A 203 -12.14 6.09 11.06
N GLU A 204 -11.41 6.42 12.14
CA GLU A 204 -11.05 5.47 13.18
C GLU A 204 -12.30 4.87 13.85
N ALA A 205 -13.28 5.70 14.21
CA ALA A 205 -14.54 5.25 14.78
C ALA A 205 -15.29 4.29 13.85
N ARG A 206 -15.41 4.62 12.56
CA ARG A 206 -16.07 3.78 11.55
C ARG A 206 -15.35 2.45 11.35
N VAL A 207 -14.01 2.44 11.34
CA VAL A 207 -13.22 1.20 11.28
C VAL A 207 -13.42 0.35 12.53
N ASN A 208 -13.40 0.97 13.72
CA ASN A 208 -13.55 0.25 15.00
C ASN A 208 -14.97 -0.32 15.20
N GLU A 209 -16.00 0.37 14.72
CA GLU A 209 -17.38 -0.11 14.75
C GLU A 209 -17.55 -1.39 13.91
N LEU A 210 -16.99 -1.38 12.70
CA LEU A 210 -17.09 -2.50 11.76
C LEU A 210 -16.09 -3.63 12.04
N GLN A 211 -14.98 -3.31 12.71
CA GLN A 211 -13.95 -4.26 13.15
C GLN A 211 -13.82 -4.25 14.67
N PRO A 212 -14.79 -4.81 15.42
CA PRO A 212 -14.69 -4.85 16.87
C PRO A 212 -13.43 -5.61 17.26
N THR A 213 -12.45 -4.90 17.83
CA THR A 213 -11.28 -5.55 18.40
C THR A 213 -11.77 -6.45 19.53
N THR A 214 -11.48 -7.75 19.47
CA THR A 214 -11.71 -8.68 20.58
C THR A 214 -10.80 -8.28 21.74
N LYS A 215 -11.23 -7.30 22.52
CA LYS A 215 -10.73 -6.93 23.84
C LYS A 215 -11.90 -6.72 24.79
N THR A 216 -12.77 -7.72 24.90
CA THR A 216 -13.67 -7.87 26.05
C THR A 216 -13.69 -9.33 26.47
N HIS A 217 -12.87 -9.67 27.46
CA HIS A 217 -13.17 -10.79 28.34
C HIS A 217 -14.46 -10.43 29.09
N VAL A 218 -15.60 -10.85 28.55
CA VAL A 218 -16.82 -11.02 29.35
C VAL A 218 -17.28 -12.44 29.13
N ASN A 219 -17.24 -13.21 30.22
CA ASN A 219 -17.80 -14.55 30.30
C ASN A 219 -19.31 -14.47 30.01
N SER A 220 -19.73 -14.85 28.81
CA SER A 220 -21.04 -15.48 28.62
C SER A 220 -20.98 -16.43 27.43
N GLY A 221 -21.40 -17.66 27.68
CA GLY A 221 -21.22 -18.78 26.77
C GLY A 221 -22.13 -18.68 25.55
N ARG A 222 -21.53 -18.48 24.38
CA ARG A 222 -21.88 -19.17 23.13
C ARG A 222 -20.78 -18.91 22.10
N LYS A 223 -19.87 -19.89 21.98
CA LYS A 223 -18.82 -19.90 20.97
C LYS A 223 -19.45 -20.00 19.57
N ARG A 224 -19.67 -18.86 18.91
CA ARG A 224 -19.73 -18.84 17.44
C ARG A 224 -18.30 -18.99 16.93
N LYS A 225 -18.04 -20.10 16.22
CA LYS A 225 -16.75 -20.39 15.59
C LYS A 225 -16.40 -19.26 14.62
N ALA A 226 -15.50 -18.38 15.04
CA ALA A 226 -14.74 -17.56 14.12
C ALA A 226 -13.93 -18.51 13.22
N THR A 227 -14.17 -18.48 11.92
CA THR A 227 -13.24 -19.04 10.95
C THR A 227 -11.91 -18.32 11.10
N GLU A 228 -10.91 -19.05 11.59
CA GLU A 228 -9.57 -18.58 11.93
C GLU A 228 -8.92 -17.80 10.78
N MET A 229 -8.36 -16.65 11.15
CA MET A 229 -7.34 -15.95 10.39
C MET A 229 -6.13 -16.89 10.25
N THR A 230 -5.83 -17.37 9.06
CA THR A 230 -4.65 -18.21 8.83
C THR A 230 -3.39 -17.38 9.09
N GLU A 231 -2.49 -17.90 9.94
CA GLU A 231 -1.20 -17.26 10.26
C GLU A 231 -0.36 -16.91 9.01
N ASP A 232 -0.59 -17.61 7.89
CA ASP A 232 0.07 -17.42 6.59
C ASP A 232 -0.31 -16.13 5.84
N ASP A 233 -1.39 -15.43 6.22
CA ASP A 233 -1.88 -14.26 5.47
C ASP A 233 -1.33 -12.91 5.99
N ARG A 234 -0.41 -12.93 6.95
CA ARG A 234 0.20 -11.70 7.51
C ARG A 234 1.38 -11.28 6.65
N ALA A 235 1.34 -10.04 6.12
CA ALA A 235 2.59 -9.36 5.79
C ALA A 235 3.41 -9.23 7.08
N VAL A 236 4.73 -9.42 7.02
CA VAL A 236 5.58 -9.34 8.21
C VAL A 236 5.53 -7.92 8.73
N PRO A 237 4.97 -7.66 9.92
CA PRO A 237 5.13 -6.37 10.56
C PRO A 237 6.62 -6.23 10.86
N GLY A 238 7.25 -5.11 10.47
CA GLY A 238 8.60 -4.79 10.90
C GLY A 238 8.72 -5.01 12.42
N LYS A 239 9.71 -5.81 12.85
CA LYS A 239 9.90 -6.17 14.27
C LYS A 239 9.89 -4.91 15.16
N MET A 240 8.90 -4.79 16.04
CA MET A 240 8.81 -3.72 17.05
C MET A 240 9.83 -3.94 18.16
N MET A 241 10.71 -2.96 18.40
CA MET A 241 11.44 -2.83 19.67
C MET A 241 10.57 -2.10 20.70
N HIS A 242 10.56 -2.57 21.94
CA HIS A 242 9.68 -2.21 23.05
C HIS A 242 9.82 -0.77 23.63
N PHE A 243 10.32 0.21 22.86
CA PHE A 243 10.69 1.56 23.35
C PHE A 243 9.62 2.66 23.12
N TYR A 244 8.35 2.29 22.99
CA TYR A 244 7.27 3.15 22.42
C TYR A 244 6.48 4.03 23.41
N GLN A 245 6.98 4.31 24.61
CA GLN A 245 6.24 5.09 25.62
C GLN A 245 6.60 6.59 25.70
N GLN A 246 7.35 7.15 24.74
CA GLN A 246 7.88 8.53 24.85
C GLN A 246 7.57 9.49 23.67
N PHE A 247 6.79 9.11 22.65
CA PHE A 247 6.57 9.93 21.44
C PHE A 247 5.07 10.19 21.14
N ASP A 248 4.72 11.41 20.70
CA ASP A 248 3.35 11.89 20.41
C ASP A 248 2.94 11.77 18.95
N ASP A 249 3.79 12.24 18.03
CA ASP A 249 3.67 11.92 16.61
C ASP A 249 4.65 10.79 16.34
N THR A 250 4.10 9.61 16.12
CA THR A 250 4.93 8.44 15.94
C THR A 250 5.53 8.37 14.53
N ARG A 251 4.83 8.92 13.50
CA ARG A 251 5.09 8.69 12.06
C ARG A 251 4.41 9.75 11.17
N LEU A 252 4.78 9.76 9.88
CA LEU A 252 4.02 10.41 8.81
C LEU A 252 3.43 9.34 7.89
N MET A 253 2.24 9.57 7.35
CA MET A 253 1.64 8.82 6.24
C MET A 253 1.42 9.79 5.10
N ALA A 254 1.75 9.42 3.86
CA ALA A 254 1.51 10.27 2.70
C ALA A 254 0.75 9.53 1.60
N LEU A 255 0.00 10.29 0.81
CA LEU A 255 -0.61 9.88 -0.44
C LEU A 255 -0.05 10.77 -1.55
N LEU A 256 0.63 10.16 -2.51
CA LEU A 256 1.28 10.82 -3.64
C LEU A 256 0.63 10.40 -4.95
N CYS A 257 0.63 11.26 -5.97
CA CYS A 257 0.28 10.87 -7.33
C CYS A 257 1.42 10.10 -8.01
N CYS A 258 1.18 9.53 -9.19
CA CYS A 258 2.20 8.81 -9.96
C CYS A 258 3.40 9.65 -10.45
N HIS A 259 3.32 10.98 -10.32
CA HIS A 259 4.40 11.94 -10.61
C HIS A 259 5.22 12.32 -9.37
N ASP A 260 5.04 11.62 -8.25
CA ASP A 260 5.72 11.84 -6.97
C ASP A 260 5.40 13.19 -6.30
N ILE A 261 4.26 13.79 -6.63
CA ILE A 261 3.75 15.01 -5.98
C ILE A 261 2.88 14.59 -4.79
N ALA A 262 3.14 15.17 -3.62
CA ALA A 262 2.36 14.92 -2.41
C ALA A 262 0.97 15.57 -2.55
N LEU A 263 -0.07 14.74 -2.46
CA LEU A 263 -1.45 15.24 -2.47
C LEU A 263 -1.95 15.47 -1.04
N TYR A 264 -1.59 14.56 -0.14
CA TYR A 264 -1.95 14.61 1.27
C TYR A 264 -0.85 14.00 2.14
N VAL A 265 -0.55 14.64 3.26
CA VAL A 265 0.36 14.13 4.29
C VAL A 265 -0.35 14.21 5.64
N ALA A 266 -0.29 13.14 6.43
CA ALA A 266 -0.94 13.06 7.74
C ALA A 266 0.04 12.63 8.84
N ASN A 267 0.01 13.30 9.99
CA ASN A 267 0.68 12.81 11.19
C ASN A 267 -0.06 11.60 11.77
N MET A 268 0.71 10.60 12.18
CA MET A 268 0.18 9.42 12.87
C MET A 268 0.41 9.53 14.38
N ARG A 269 -0.67 9.71 15.12
CA ARG A 269 -0.67 9.90 16.59
C ARG A 269 -0.83 8.59 17.38
N THR A 270 -1.20 7.50 16.70
CA THR A 270 -1.43 6.19 17.33
C THR A 270 -0.34 5.20 16.98
N ALA A 271 0.06 4.34 17.92
CA ALA A 271 1.02 3.29 17.65
C ALA A 271 0.48 2.26 16.62
N GLY A 272 1.25 2.04 15.54
CA GLY A 272 0.93 1.06 14.49
C GLY A 272 0.47 1.71 13.17
N GLU A 273 0.70 1.04 12.05
CA GLU A 273 0.05 1.38 10.77
C GLU A 273 -1.38 0.89 10.85
N LYS A 274 -2.24 1.69 11.47
CA LYS A 274 -3.67 1.40 11.47
C LYS A 274 -4.22 1.74 10.08
N GLN A 275 -5.07 0.84 9.56
CA GLN A 275 -5.64 0.97 8.22
C GLN A 275 -6.46 2.26 8.02
N PHE A 276 -6.96 2.88 9.10
CA PHE A 276 -7.78 4.09 9.02
C PHE A 276 -7.04 5.30 8.45
N TYR A 277 -5.71 5.42 8.63
CA TYR A 277 -4.96 6.55 8.04
C TYR A 277 -4.99 6.47 6.52
N ALA A 278 -4.75 5.28 5.95
CA ALA A 278 -4.83 5.06 4.51
C ALA A 278 -6.25 5.33 4.00
N PHE A 279 -7.29 4.88 4.72
CA PHE A 279 -8.68 5.18 4.35
C PHE A 279 -9.02 6.67 4.42
N ALA A 280 -8.49 7.41 5.39
CA ALA A 280 -8.71 8.85 5.51
C ALA A 280 -8.08 9.63 4.35
N LEU A 281 -6.87 9.27 3.94
CA LEU A 281 -6.21 9.88 2.77
C LEU A 281 -6.96 9.57 1.48
N VAL A 282 -7.44 8.33 1.32
CA VAL A 282 -8.28 7.94 0.16
C VAL A 282 -9.62 8.67 0.18
N ALA A 283 -10.25 8.85 1.35
CA ALA A 283 -11.47 9.64 1.49
C ALA A 283 -11.26 11.10 1.09
N ALA A 284 -10.17 11.72 1.55
CA ALA A 284 -9.81 13.09 1.19
C ALA A 284 -9.61 13.22 -0.33
N LEU A 285 -8.93 12.27 -0.97
CA LEU A 285 -8.80 12.23 -2.42
C LEU A 285 -10.16 12.13 -3.12
N PHE A 286 -11.05 11.24 -2.68
CA PHE A 286 -12.36 11.07 -3.32
C PHE A 286 -13.30 12.27 -3.19
N LYS A 287 -13.14 13.11 -2.16
CA LYS A 287 -13.89 14.36 -2.03
C LYS A 287 -13.60 15.35 -3.16
N GLU A 288 -12.37 15.31 -3.67
CA GLU A 288 -11.87 16.20 -4.71
C GLU A 288 -12.03 15.63 -6.13
N LEU A 289 -12.57 14.40 -6.27
CA LEU A 289 -12.71 13.70 -7.54
C LEU A 289 -14.19 13.46 -7.92
N PRO A 290 -14.54 13.54 -9.22
CA PRO A 290 -15.88 13.20 -9.70
C PRO A 290 -16.27 11.76 -9.38
N GLU A 291 -17.56 11.48 -9.18
CA GLU A 291 -18.07 10.15 -8.80
C GLU A 291 -17.73 9.02 -9.79
N TRP A 292 -17.58 9.35 -11.06
CA TRP A 292 -17.27 8.40 -12.12
C TRP A 292 -15.75 8.10 -12.26
N TRP A 293 -14.89 8.80 -11.51
CA TRP A 293 -13.46 8.52 -11.50
C TRP A 293 -13.13 7.24 -10.75
N THR A 294 -12.24 6.47 -11.36
CA THR A 294 -11.61 5.27 -10.80
C THR A 294 -10.15 5.54 -10.45
N VAL A 295 -9.70 5.09 -9.28
CA VAL A 295 -8.37 5.35 -8.75
C VAL A 295 -7.60 4.05 -8.56
N GLY A 296 -6.39 3.97 -9.11
CA GLY A 296 -5.43 2.93 -8.77
C GLY A 296 -4.69 3.30 -7.49
N ILE A 297 -4.79 2.48 -6.44
CA ILE A 297 -4.07 2.67 -5.17
C ILE A 297 -2.96 1.62 -5.04
N LEU A 298 -1.72 2.10 -4.99
CA LEU A 298 -0.52 1.32 -4.70
C LEU A 298 -0.17 1.44 -3.21
N TYR A 299 -0.19 0.33 -2.48
CA TYR A 299 0.13 0.31 -1.05
C TYR A 299 0.73 -1.04 -0.62
N ASP A 300 1.70 -1.01 0.29
CA ASP A 300 2.37 -2.18 0.84
C ASP A 300 1.40 -3.23 1.36
N ILE A 301 0.48 -2.86 2.24
CA ILE A 301 -0.45 -3.81 2.87
C ILE A 301 -1.81 -3.84 2.17
N VAL A 302 -1.86 -3.53 0.86
CA VAL A 302 -3.12 -3.46 0.11
C VAL A 302 -3.92 -4.76 0.16
N CYS A 303 -3.25 -5.92 0.19
CA CYS A 303 -3.93 -7.21 0.24
C CYS A 303 -4.71 -7.40 1.56
N GLN A 304 -4.28 -6.73 2.64
CA GLN A 304 -4.99 -6.70 3.91
C GLN A 304 -6.14 -5.69 3.86
N ILE A 305 -5.91 -4.50 3.30
CA ILE A 305 -6.93 -3.45 3.15
C ILE A 305 -8.07 -3.92 2.25
N HIS A 306 -7.77 -4.45 1.08
CA HIS A 306 -8.78 -4.94 0.13
C HIS A 306 -9.61 -6.07 0.74
N ARG A 307 -8.97 -6.99 1.49
CA ARG A 307 -9.69 -8.04 2.22
C ARG A 307 -10.59 -7.46 3.31
N SER A 308 -10.12 -6.46 4.07
CA SER A 308 -10.92 -5.77 5.08
C SER A 308 -12.16 -5.11 4.45
N LEU A 309 -12.00 -4.42 3.30
CA LEU A 309 -13.09 -3.79 2.56
C LEU A 309 -14.18 -4.80 2.19
N LEU A 310 -13.79 -5.91 1.56
CA LEU A 310 -14.73 -6.94 1.12
C LEU A 310 -15.36 -7.71 2.29
N LYS A 311 -14.56 -8.05 3.31
CA LYS A 311 -15.04 -8.86 4.44
C LYS A 311 -16.07 -8.13 5.30
N TRP A 312 -15.85 -6.83 5.52
CA TRP A 312 -16.69 -6.00 6.39
C TRP A 312 -17.65 -5.10 5.61
N ASN A 313 -17.68 -5.23 4.28
CA ASN A 313 -18.41 -4.34 3.38
C ASN A 313 -18.15 -2.86 3.70
N PHE A 314 -16.89 -2.53 3.99
CA PHE A 314 -16.50 -1.16 4.35
C PHE A 314 -16.48 -0.31 3.09
N MET A 315 -17.20 0.82 3.11
CA MET A 315 -17.34 1.78 1.99
C MET A 315 -17.66 1.10 0.64
N PRO A 316 -18.84 0.47 0.49
CA PRO A 316 -19.24 -0.19 -0.75
C PRO A 316 -19.20 0.72 -1.98
N GLU A 317 -19.41 2.03 -1.80
CA GLU A 317 -19.29 3.07 -2.82
C GLU A 317 -17.91 3.12 -3.48
N TRP A 318 -16.87 2.60 -2.83
CA TRP A 318 -15.50 2.58 -3.36
C TRP A 318 -15.15 1.30 -4.09
N HIS A 319 -15.93 0.21 -3.94
CA HIS A 319 -15.54 -1.12 -4.43
C HIS A 319 -15.42 -1.17 -5.96
N SER A 320 -16.23 -0.41 -6.68
CA SER A 320 -16.15 -0.25 -8.14
C SER A 320 -15.19 0.84 -8.57
N ARG A 321 -14.76 1.72 -7.65
CA ARG A 321 -13.96 2.91 -7.93
C ARG A 321 -12.48 2.75 -7.63
N ILE A 322 -12.07 1.72 -6.91
CA ILE A 322 -10.66 1.50 -6.57
C ILE A 322 -10.13 0.22 -7.22
N VAL A 323 -8.98 0.34 -7.86
CA VAL A 323 -8.12 -0.80 -8.22
C VAL A 323 -6.94 -0.83 -7.27
N PHE A 324 -6.64 -2.00 -6.71
CA PHE A 324 -5.59 -2.16 -5.71
C PHE A 324 -4.34 -2.83 -6.29
N GLY A 325 -3.16 -2.32 -5.92
CA GLY A 325 -1.86 -2.91 -6.25
C GLY A 325 -0.87 -2.74 -5.10
N VAL A 326 0.16 -3.57 -5.07
CA VAL A 326 1.30 -3.45 -4.14
C VAL A 326 2.43 -2.79 -4.89
N SER A 327 3.18 -1.86 -4.28
CA SER A 327 4.37 -1.30 -4.91
C SER A 327 5.34 -2.40 -5.36
N VAL A 328 5.97 -2.23 -6.52
CA VAL A 328 6.66 -3.31 -7.25
C VAL A 328 7.69 -4.04 -6.37
N PHE A 329 8.50 -3.32 -5.59
CA PHE A 329 9.50 -3.97 -4.75
C PHE A 329 8.89 -4.67 -3.53
N HIS A 330 7.86 -4.07 -2.94
CA HIS A 330 7.14 -4.63 -1.80
C HIS A 330 6.36 -5.88 -2.20
N ALA A 331 5.92 -6.00 -3.45
CA ALA A 331 5.18 -7.16 -3.96
C ALA A 331 5.99 -8.47 -3.78
N TYR A 332 7.31 -8.47 -3.97
CA TYR A 332 8.15 -9.65 -3.73
C TYR A 332 8.14 -10.09 -2.24
N GLY A 333 7.93 -9.14 -1.34
CA GLY A 333 7.71 -9.36 0.08
C GLY A 333 6.37 -10.05 0.42
N HIS A 334 5.46 -10.21 -0.54
CA HIS A 334 4.17 -10.86 -0.37
C HIS A 334 4.13 -12.31 -0.87
N GLN A 335 3.11 -13.07 -0.44
CA GLN A 335 2.87 -14.45 -0.90
C GLN A 335 2.65 -14.49 -2.41
N TRP A 336 3.02 -15.61 -3.04
CA TRP A 336 2.91 -15.77 -4.49
C TRP A 336 1.51 -15.42 -5.06
N THR A 337 0.44 -15.77 -4.36
CA THR A 337 -0.93 -15.40 -4.78
C THR A 337 -1.14 -13.89 -4.80
N CYS A 338 -0.61 -13.14 -3.83
CA CYS A 338 -0.62 -11.68 -3.84
C CYS A 338 0.22 -11.13 -4.99
N GLN A 339 1.40 -11.72 -5.26
CA GLN A 339 2.23 -11.35 -6.41
C GLN A 339 1.53 -11.60 -7.75
N LEU A 340 0.57 -12.51 -7.84
CA LEU A 340 -0.18 -12.78 -9.08
C LEU A 340 -1.34 -11.79 -9.29
N TRP A 341 -1.93 -11.28 -8.21
CA TRP A 341 -3.13 -10.43 -8.26
C TRP A 341 -2.85 -8.94 -8.11
N TYR A 342 -1.86 -8.57 -7.30
CA TYR A 342 -1.61 -7.17 -6.92
C TYR A 342 -0.29 -6.61 -7.45
N HIS A 343 0.54 -7.41 -8.14
CA HIS A 343 1.80 -6.90 -8.69
C HIS A 343 1.53 -6.00 -9.92
N PRO A 344 2.00 -4.74 -9.95
CA PRO A 344 1.66 -3.77 -10.98
C PRO A 344 2.01 -4.25 -12.39
N TRP A 345 3.22 -4.78 -12.58
CA TRP A 345 3.68 -5.33 -13.87
C TRP A 345 2.97 -6.61 -14.35
N LYS A 346 2.02 -7.15 -13.58
CA LYS A 346 1.19 -8.29 -14.00
C LYS A 346 -0.26 -7.87 -14.30
N SER A 347 -0.50 -6.56 -14.39
CA SER A 347 -1.79 -5.96 -14.64
C SER A 347 -1.63 -4.82 -15.65
N GLU A 348 -2.50 -4.79 -16.66
CA GLU A 348 -2.49 -3.78 -17.72
C GLU A 348 -2.86 -2.38 -17.21
N ILE A 349 -3.42 -2.29 -15.99
CA ILE A 349 -3.98 -1.06 -15.42
C ILE A 349 -2.91 -0.04 -15.02
N TRP A 350 -1.70 -0.48 -14.65
CA TRP A 350 -0.71 0.37 -13.98
C TRP A 350 0.33 0.99 -14.92
N GLY A 351 0.36 0.56 -16.19
CA GLY A 351 1.46 0.89 -17.09
C GLY A 351 2.81 0.57 -16.45
N LEU A 352 3.72 1.56 -16.43
CA LEU A 352 5.04 1.46 -15.81
C LEU A 352 5.13 2.12 -14.42
N SER A 353 3.99 2.41 -13.78
CA SER A 353 3.99 2.93 -12.41
C SER A 353 4.46 1.85 -11.42
N ASP A 354 5.48 2.19 -10.64
CA ASP A 354 6.11 1.26 -9.68
C ASP A 354 5.56 1.38 -8.24
N GLY A 355 4.89 2.48 -7.92
CA GLY A 355 4.33 2.73 -6.58
C GLY A 355 5.36 3.17 -5.53
N GLU A 356 6.57 3.51 -5.96
CA GLU A 356 7.70 3.85 -5.08
C GLU A 356 7.82 5.35 -4.81
N GLY A 357 6.81 6.15 -5.19
CA GLY A 357 6.83 7.60 -5.05
C GLY A 357 7.02 8.05 -3.61
N CYS A 358 6.33 7.41 -2.66
CA CYS A 358 6.50 7.71 -1.24
C CYS A 358 7.93 7.47 -0.75
N GLU A 359 8.60 6.39 -1.18
CA GLU A 359 9.98 6.11 -0.77
C GLU A 359 10.96 7.17 -1.30
N ARG A 360 10.73 7.68 -2.53
CA ARG A 360 11.52 8.81 -3.07
C ARG A 360 11.29 10.08 -2.26
N PHE A 361 10.03 10.39 -1.96
CA PHE A 361 9.64 11.53 -1.12
C PHE A 361 10.23 11.45 0.29
N TRP A 362 10.23 10.26 0.91
CA TRP A 362 10.89 10.04 2.19
C TRP A 362 12.39 10.25 2.14
N SER A 363 13.04 9.88 1.04
CA SER A 363 14.46 10.14 0.83
C SER A 363 14.76 11.64 0.77
N GLU A 364 13.89 12.43 0.15
CA GLU A 364 14.01 13.89 0.07
C GLU A 364 13.82 14.55 1.46
N LEU A 365 12.91 14.04 2.28
CA LEU A 365 12.70 14.49 3.67
C LEU A 365 13.76 14.00 4.66
N ARG A 366 14.61 13.04 4.27
CA ARG A 366 15.53 12.34 5.18
C ARG A 366 16.47 13.28 5.95
N ARG A 367 16.92 14.37 5.33
CA ARG A 367 17.81 15.36 5.96
C ARG A 367 17.18 16.08 7.15
N LEU A 368 15.84 16.14 7.20
CA LEU A 368 15.11 16.80 8.28
C LEU A 368 15.02 15.92 9.54
N ILE A 369 15.23 14.60 9.42
CA ILE A 369 15.05 13.66 10.54
C ILE A 369 15.82 14.09 11.81
N PRO A 370 17.11 14.48 11.76
CA PRO A 370 17.83 14.85 12.97
C PRO A 370 17.28 16.10 13.65
N SER A 371 16.95 17.15 12.88
CA SER A 371 16.39 18.40 13.40
C SER A 371 14.98 18.20 13.95
N LEU A 372 14.10 17.51 13.21
CA LEU A 372 12.70 17.34 13.59
C LEU A 372 12.49 16.55 14.89
N ARG A 373 13.50 15.81 15.36
CA ARG A 373 13.44 15.10 16.65
C ARG A 373 13.49 16.03 17.85
N VAL A 374 14.13 17.19 17.71
CA VAL A 374 14.35 18.16 18.81
C VAL A 374 13.55 19.46 18.62
N THR A 375 12.95 19.64 17.44
CA THR A 375 12.08 20.78 17.12
C THR A 375 10.70 20.65 17.78
N GLY A 376 10.16 21.78 18.25
CA GLY A 376 8.82 21.83 18.84
C GLY A 376 7.68 21.74 17.81
N TYR A 377 6.47 21.48 18.31
CA TYR A 377 5.17 21.87 17.74
C TYR A 377 5.06 22.16 16.25
N HIS A 378 4.55 23.37 16.12
CA HIS A 378 4.29 24.15 14.93
C HIS A 378 5.55 24.31 14.09
N GLN A 379 6.73 24.46 14.70
CA GLN A 379 7.98 24.60 13.95
C GLN A 379 8.28 23.33 13.12
N ARG A 380 8.06 22.13 13.68
CA ARG A 380 8.25 20.88 12.90
C ARG A 380 7.33 20.83 11.69
N LEU A 381 6.04 21.09 11.90
CA LEU A 381 5.05 20.99 10.83
C LEU A 381 5.34 21.99 9.74
N PHE A 382 5.67 23.21 10.15
CA PHE A 382 6.07 24.26 9.25
C PHE A 382 7.30 23.88 8.42
N ILE A 383 8.33 23.31 9.04
CA ILE A 383 9.50 22.81 8.32
C ILE A 383 9.11 21.69 7.35
N ILE A 384 8.20 20.79 7.74
CA ILE A 384 7.71 19.72 6.86
C ILE A 384 6.96 20.35 5.69
N ASP A 385 5.96 21.19 5.94
CA ASP A 385 5.12 21.80 4.92
C ASP A 385 5.93 22.61 3.92
N LEU A 386 6.82 23.49 4.39
CA LEU A 386 7.73 24.22 3.49
C LEU A 386 8.59 23.28 2.65
N GLN A 387 9.07 22.19 3.25
CA GLN A 387 9.88 21.23 2.52
C GLN A 387 9.05 20.46 1.49
N VAL A 388 7.81 20.11 1.82
CA VAL A 388 6.88 19.42 0.92
C VAL A 388 6.50 20.33 -0.23
N GLU A 389 6.10 21.57 0.04
CA GLU A 389 5.78 22.58 -0.97
C GLU A 389 6.97 22.81 -1.91
N HIS A 390 8.17 23.00 -1.38
CA HIS A 390 9.39 23.13 -2.20
C HIS A 390 9.66 21.88 -3.05
N ILE A 391 9.45 20.68 -2.51
CA ILE A 391 9.58 19.44 -3.29
C ILE A 391 8.55 19.43 -4.42
N ASP A 392 7.29 19.71 -4.11
CA ASP A 392 6.19 19.68 -5.08
C ASP A 392 6.40 20.72 -6.18
N GLU A 393 6.84 21.95 -5.87
CA GLU A 393 7.21 22.97 -6.86
C GLU A 393 8.32 22.47 -7.81
N LEU A 394 9.38 21.85 -7.27
CA LEU A 394 10.44 21.28 -8.09
C LEU A 394 9.92 20.15 -8.98
N LYS A 395 9.01 19.30 -8.48
CA LYS A 395 8.37 18.25 -9.28
C LYS A 395 7.51 18.87 -10.39
N GLN A 396 6.70 19.87 -10.08
CA GLN A 396 5.84 20.58 -11.02
C GLN A 396 6.66 21.23 -12.15
N GLN A 397 7.71 21.97 -11.81
CA GLN A 397 8.64 22.55 -12.80
C GLN A 397 9.34 21.48 -13.64
N GLY A 398 9.57 20.30 -13.06
CA GLY A 398 10.21 19.14 -13.70
C GLY A 398 9.30 18.26 -14.56
N LEU A 399 7.97 18.49 -14.58
CA LEU A 399 7.00 17.57 -15.21
C LEU A 399 7.27 17.31 -16.69
N ALA A 400 7.67 18.34 -17.45
CA ALA A 400 7.98 18.20 -18.87
C ALA A 400 9.18 17.27 -19.11
N LYS A 401 10.25 17.43 -18.31
CA LYS A 401 11.43 16.56 -18.35
C LYS A 401 11.07 15.13 -17.93
N TRP A 402 10.28 14.99 -16.87
CA TRP A 402 9.80 13.70 -16.39
C TRP A 402 9.04 12.95 -17.49
N LEU A 403 8.12 13.62 -18.19
CA LEU A 403 7.36 13.03 -19.30
C LEU A 403 8.28 12.56 -20.44
N HIS A 404 9.23 13.40 -20.83
CA HIS A 404 10.22 13.07 -21.85
C HIS A 404 11.02 11.81 -21.47
N ASP A 405 11.59 11.78 -20.27
CA ASP A 405 12.43 10.69 -19.81
C ASP A 405 11.64 9.38 -19.63
N ARG A 406 10.39 9.48 -19.15
CA ARG A 406 9.48 8.32 -19.05
C ARG A 406 9.07 7.79 -20.41
N THR A 407 8.83 8.65 -21.39
CA THR A 407 8.51 8.25 -22.76
C THR A 407 9.67 7.50 -23.41
N LEU A 408 10.91 7.99 -23.25
CA LEU A 408 12.10 7.29 -23.74
C LEU A 408 12.29 5.94 -23.04
N SER A 409 12.08 5.89 -21.72
CA SER A 409 12.15 4.64 -20.95
C SER A 409 11.10 3.63 -21.42
N ALA A 410 9.86 4.08 -21.70
CA ALA A 410 8.79 3.23 -22.18
C ALA A 410 9.13 2.61 -23.55
N HIS A 411 9.57 3.40 -24.52
CA HIS A 411 9.99 2.88 -25.84
C HIS A 411 11.16 1.89 -25.74
N LYS A 412 12.12 2.17 -24.85
CA LYS A 412 13.24 1.25 -24.61
C LYS A 412 12.74 -0.09 -24.07
N GLN A 413 11.88 -0.07 -23.04
CA GLN A 413 11.31 -1.28 -22.45
C GLN A 413 10.43 -2.05 -23.43
N GLU A 414 9.66 -1.35 -24.25
CA GLU A 414 8.87 -1.95 -25.32
C GLU A 414 9.77 -2.69 -26.33
N GLY A 415 10.86 -2.06 -26.78
CA GLY A 415 11.83 -2.69 -27.68
C GLY A 415 12.50 -3.93 -27.07
N GLU A 416 12.91 -3.86 -25.80
CA GLU A 416 13.47 -5.00 -25.08
C GLU A 416 12.44 -6.14 -24.89
N ALA A 417 11.19 -5.80 -24.57
CA ALA A 417 10.11 -6.76 -24.42
C ALA A 417 9.78 -7.44 -25.75
N MET A 418 9.70 -6.67 -26.84
CA MET A 418 9.44 -7.20 -28.19
C MET A 418 10.55 -8.15 -28.65
N ALA A 419 11.82 -7.81 -28.37
CA ALA A 419 12.94 -8.69 -28.66
C ALA A 419 12.89 -10.01 -27.86
N ARG A 420 12.41 -9.97 -26.61
CA ARG A 420 12.24 -11.16 -25.75
C ARG A 420 11.00 -11.99 -26.07
N LEU A 421 9.96 -11.38 -26.65
CA LEU A 421 8.70 -12.04 -26.99
C LEU A 421 8.91 -13.20 -27.96
N GLY A 422 9.91 -13.08 -28.84
CA GLY A 422 10.24 -14.11 -29.83
C GLY A 422 9.09 -14.35 -30.81
N GLY A 423 8.80 -15.61 -31.11
CA GLY A 423 7.72 -16.01 -32.04
C GLY A 423 6.34 -16.23 -31.39
N GLN A 424 6.19 -15.95 -30.08
CA GLN A 424 4.93 -16.17 -29.38
C GLN A 424 4.01 -14.96 -29.53
N SER A 425 2.70 -15.18 -29.67
CA SER A 425 1.74 -14.07 -29.69
C SER A 425 1.46 -13.55 -28.27
N ILE A 426 1.27 -12.24 -28.14
CA ILE A 426 0.91 -11.61 -26.86
C ILE A 426 -0.40 -12.21 -26.31
N SER A 427 -1.40 -12.42 -27.17
CA SER A 427 -2.68 -13.02 -26.79
C SER A 427 -2.51 -14.40 -26.15
N TYR A 428 -1.67 -15.26 -26.76
CA TYR A 428 -1.40 -16.58 -26.21
C TYR A 428 -0.76 -16.50 -24.82
N LEU A 429 0.23 -15.64 -24.63
CA LEU A 429 0.90 -15.47 -23.33
C LEU A 429 -0.05 -14.92 -22.26
N LEU A 430 -0.93 -13.98 -22.61
CA LEU A 430 -1.96 -13.48 -21.70
C LEU A 430 -2.95 -14.59 -21.30
N ASP A 431 -3.34 -15.47 -22.21
CA ASP A 431 -4.23 -16.59 -21.90
C ASP A 431 -3.55 -17.66 -21.04
N GLN A 432 -2.26 -17.93 -21.29
CA GLN A 432 -1.45 -18.77 -20.41
C GLN A 432 -1.33 -18.14 -19.01
N PHE A 433 -1.11 -16.83 -18.92
CA PHE A 433 -1.03 -16.13 -17.65
C PHE A 433 -2.37 -16.14 -16.89
N LYS A 434 -3.50 -15.92 -17.57
CA LYS A 434 -4.85 -16.07 -16.98
C LYS A 434 -5.07 -17.47 -16.45
N SER A 435 -4.69 -18.49 -17.21
CA SER A 435 -4.80 -19.90 -16.82
C SER A 435 -3.94 -20.22 -15.60
N GLN A 436 -2.69 -19.74 -15.58
CA GLN A 436 -1.78 -19.86 -14.44
C GLN A 436 -2.37 -19.18 -13.20
N ARG A 437 -2.82 -17.93 -13.33
CA ARG A 437 -3.42 -17.15 -12.23
C ARG A 437 -4.64 -17.87 -11.67
N ALA A 438 -5.54 -18.37 -12.52
CA ALA A 438 -6.72 -19.12 -12.10
C ALA A 438 -6.36 -20.45 -11.41
N PHE A 439 -5.33 -21.16 -11.86
CA PHE A 439 -4.90 -22.41 -11.23
C PHE A 439 -4.22 -22.19 -9.88
N GLN A 440 -3.29 -21.23 -9.80
CA GLN A 440 -2.42 -21.01 -8.65
C GLN A 440 -3.06 -20.19 -7.53
N SER A 441 -4.19 -19.52 -7.80
CA SER A 441 -4.98 -18.79 -6.79
C SER A 441 -6.14 -19.59 -6.20
N LYS A 442 -6.32 -20.88 -6.60
CA LYS A 442 -7.37 -21.74 -6.04
C LYS A 442 -7.23 -21.85 -4.52
N PRO A 443 -8.34 -21.84 -3.76
CA PRO A 443 -8.30 -22.05 -2.32
C PRO A 443 -7.57 -23.35 -1.99
N MET A 444 -6.65 -23.27 -1.02
CA MET A 444 -5.94 -24.47 -0.57
C MET A 444 -6.93 -25.51 -0.02
N PRO A 445 -6.73 -26.81 -0.31
CA PRO A 445 -7.59 -27.86 0.20
C PRO A 445 -7.53 -27.87 1.73
N ARG A 446 -8.67 -28.03 2.40
CA ARG A 446 -8.77 -28.03 3.86
C ARG A 446 -8.94 -29.45 4.43
N GLN A 447 -8.33 -29.67 5.58
CA GLN A 447 -8.58 -30.86 6.41
C GLN A 447 -9.99 -30.76 7.01
N SER A 448 -10.58 -31.91 7.35
CA SER A 448 -11.85 -31.95 8.08
C SER A 448 -11.91 -33.18 8.97
N LYS A 449 -12.61 -33.04 10.10
CA LYS A 449 -12.91 -34.18 10.98
C LYS A 449 -13.90 -35.17 10.37
N THR A 450 -14.65 -34.75 9.35
CA THR A 450 -15.71 -35.54 8.69
C THR A 450 -15.41 -35.85 7.23
N LYS A 451 -14.16 -35.69 6.79
CA LYS A 451 -13.81 -35.86 5.37
C LYS A 451 -14.01 -37.31 4.91
N GLY A 452 -13.61 -38.26 5.74
CA GLY A 452 -13.86 -39.70 5.55
C GLY A 452 -15.34 -40.00 5.44
N ALA A 453 -16.11 -39.61 6.45
CA ALA A 453 -17.56 -39.80 6.50
C ALA A 453 -18.28 -39.32 5.24
N ARG A 454 -17.99 -38.08 4.78
CA ARG A 454 -18.61 -37.52 3.57
C ARG A 454 -18.20 -38.26 2.29
N ALA A 455 -16.94 -38.71 2.19
CA ALA A 455 -16.48 -39.45 1.03
C ALA A 455 -17.20 -40.81 0.93
N ILE A 456 -17.36 -41.50 2.05
CA ILE A 456 -18.09 -42.76 2.15
C ILE A 456 -19.59 -42.55 1.88
N GLU A 457 -20.21 -41.53 2.46
CA GLU A 457 -21.61 -41.19 2.23
C GLU A 457 -21.90 -40.90 0.74
N HIS A 458 -20.99 -40.19 0.08
CA HIS A 458 -21.07 -39.97 -1.37
C HIS A 458 -20.97 -41.28 -2.16
N ILE A 459 -20.08 -42.20 -1.79
CA ILE A 459 -20.00 -43.52 -2.43
C ILE A 459 -21.29 -44.30 -2.23
N LEU A 460 -21.84 -44.34 -1.00
CA LEU A 460 -23.09 -45.04 -0.69
C LEU A 460 -24.27 -44.47 -1.50
N SER A 461 -24.38 -43.14 -1.59
CA SER A 461 -25.41 -42.46 -2.39
C SER A 461 -25.31 -42.80 -3.88
N MET A 462 -24.09 -42.80 -4.43
CA MET A 462 -23.86 -43.22 -5.82
C MET A 462 -24.22 -44.69 -6.05
N THR A 463 -23.87 -45.57 -5.11
CA THR A 463 -24.19 -46.99 -5.18
C THR A 463 -25.70 -47.22 -5.15
N GLN A 464 -26.44 -46.50 -4.30
CA GLN A 464 -27.90 -46.56 -4.25
C GLN A 464 -28.53 -46.05 -5.55
N THR A 465 -28.00 -44.97 -6.12
CA THR A 465 -28.44 -44.43 -7.42
C THR A 465 -28.22 -45.44 -8.54
N ALA A 466 -27.05 -46.09 -8.58
CA ALA A 466 -26.76 -47.14 -9.55
C ALA A 466 -27.67 -48.36 -9.38
N GLN A 467 -28.03 -48.73 -8.16
CA GLN A 467 -28.99 -49.82 -7.89
C GLN A 467 -30.40 -49.48 -8.38
N SER A 468 -30.90 -48.27 -8.08
CA SER A 468 -32.21 -47.82 -8.56
C SER A 468 -32.26 -47.79 -10.10
N LEU A 469 -31.23 -47.26 -10.75
CA LEU A 469 -31.15 -47.28 -12.22
C LEU A 469 -31.11 -48.69 -12.80
N ARG A 470 -30.49 -49.66 -12.13
CA ARG A 470 -30.51 -51.07 -12.57
C ARG A 470 -31.89 -51.71 -12.46
N ILE A 471 -32.65 -51.38 -11.41
CA ILE A 471 -34.03 -51.85 -11.25
C ILE A 471 -34.89 -51.29 -12.38
N HIS A 472 -34.85 -49.98 -12.61
CA HIS A 472 -35.57 -49.34 -13.72
C HIS A 472 -35.13 -49.85 -15.10
N LEU A 473 -33.83 -50.15 -15.28
CA LEU A 473 -33.33 -50.71 -16.52
C LEU A 473 -33.94 -52.09 -16.77
N LYS A 474 -34.07 -52.91 -15.71
CA LYS A 474 -34.72 -54.22 -15.81
C LYS A 474 -36.20 -54.07 -16.16
N GLU A 475 -36.93 -53.20 -15.46
CA GLU A 475 -38.35 -52.90 -15.75
C GLU A 475 -38.54 -52.46 -17.21
N THR A 476 -37.71 -51.54 -17.70
CA THR A 476 -37.81 -51.04 -19.09
C THR A 476 -37.42 -52.11 -20.13
N VAL A 477 -36.50 -53.02 -19.79
CA VAL A 477 -36.12 -54.15 -20.66
C VAL A 477 -37.25 -55.20 -20.70
N ASP A 478 -37.89 -55.47 -19.56
CA ASP A 478 -39.03 -56.39 -19.46
C ASP A 478 -40.23 -55.81 -20.24
N GLU A 479 -40.52 -54.51 -20.13
CA GLU A 479 -41.54 -53.78 -20.94
C GLU A 479 -41.29 -53.92 -22.45
N LEU A 480 -40.03 -53.77 -22.88
CA LEU A 480 -39.66 -53.95 -24.30
C LEU A 480 -39.88 -55.40 -24.76
N GLY A 481 -39.62 -56.38 -23.89
CA GLY A 481 -39.82 -57.80 -24.18
C GLY A 481 -41.30 -58.18 -24.32
N GLU A 482 -42.18 -57.56 -23.55
CA GLU A 482 -43.64 -57.75 -23.66
C GLU A 482 -44.19 -57.15 -24.96
N LEU A 483 -43.72 -55.96 -25.35
CA LEU A 483 -44.12 -55.27 -26.59
C LEU A 483 -43.63 -55.96 -27.87
N ALA A 484 -42.51 -56.69 -27.83
CA ALA A 484 -41.95 -57.40 -28.99
C ALA A 484 -42.81 -58.58 -29.49
N THR A 485 -43.90 -58.92 -28.78
CA THR A 485 -44.86 -59.95 -29.20
C THR A 485 -45.98 -59.42 -30.10
N ASP A 486 -46.10 -58.09 -30.27
CA ASP A 486 -47.17 -57.45 -31.03
C ASP A 486 -46.62 -56.68 -32.26
N SER A 487 -47.07 -57.04 -33.47
CA SER A 487 -46.41 -56.64 -34.73
C SER A 487 -46.64 -55.18 -35.17
N SER A 488 -47.33 -54.35 -34.39
CA SER A 488 -47.79 -53.00 -34.79
C SER A 488 -47.07 -51.80 -34.12
N THR A 489 -46.04 -51.99 -33.30
CA THR A 489 -45.50 -50.93 -32.40
C THR A 489 -44.02 -50.57 -32.59
N VAL A 490 -43.53 -50.47 -33.83
CA VAL A 490 -42.11 -50.22 -34.16
C VAL A 490 -41.55 -48.89 -33.60
N VAL A 491 -42.33 -47.81 -33.58
CA VAL A 491 -41.87 -46.48 -33.11
C VAL A 491 -41.64 -46.44 -31.59
N VAL A 492 -42.43 -47.17 -30.82
CA VAL A 492 -42.34 -47.25 -29.36
C VAL A 492 -41.12 -48.09 -28.95
N GLU A 493 -40.77 -49.12 -29.73
CA GLU A 493 -39.57 -49.92 -29.48
C GLU A 493 -38.27 -49.10 -29.60
N ASP A 494 -38.16 -48.22 -30.60
CA ASP A 494 -36.94 -47.42 -30.81
C ASP A 494 -36.73 -46.41 -29.67
N GLU A 495 -37.81 -45.80 -29.15
CA GLU A 495 -37.74 -44.91 -27.98
C GLU A 495 -37.33 -45.67 -26.70
N LEU A 496 -37.89 -46.86 -26.46
CA LEU A 496 -37.48 -47.69 -25.33
C LEU A 496 -36.02 -48.15 -25.45
N ARG A 497 -35.57 -48.55 -26.65
CA ARG A 497 -34.17 -48.93 -26.91
C ARG A 497 -33.21 -47.76 -26.65
N ALA A 498 -33.56 -46.55 -27.09
CA ALA A 498 -32.77 -45.35 -26.82
C ALA A 498 -32.69 -45.05 -25.30
N LYS A 499 -33.80 -45.21 -24.58
CA LYS A 499 -33.86 -45.04 -23.12
C LYS A 499 -33.01 -46.08 -22.37
N ILE A 500 -33.07 -47.35 -22.78
CA ILE A 500 -32.23 -48.45 -22.27
C ILE A 500 -30.74 -48.11 -22.43
N GLU A 501 -30.33 -47.64 -23.61
CA GLU A 501 -28.93 -47.30 -23.87
C GLU A 501 -28.46 -46.10 -23.05
N ALA A 502 -29.29 -45.06 -22.92
CA ALA A 502 -28.99 -43.91 -22.06
C ALA A 502 -28.83 -44.32 -20.57
N MET A 503 -29.66 -45.25 -20.09
CA MET A 503 -29.58 -45.78 -18.73
C MET A 503 -28.33 -46.65 -18.53
N ARG A 504 -28.00 -47.54 -19.48
CA ARG A 504 -26.77 -48.33 -19.46
C ARG A 504 -25.53 -47.44 -19.42
N SER A 505 -25.49 -46.41 -20.27
CA SER A 505 -24.41 -45.42 -20.30
C SER A 505 -24.29 -44.67 -18.97
N SER A 506 -25.42 -44.29 -18.36
CA SER A 506 -25.45 -43.62 -17.05
C SER A 506 -24.96 -44.51 -15.91
N ILE A 507 -25.40 -45.78 -15.87
CA ILE A 507 -24.94 -46.78 -14.89
C ILE A 507 -23.42 -46.98 -15.02
N LYS A 508 -22.92 -47.19 -16.24
CA LYS A 508 -21.49 -47.37 -16.51
C LYS A 508 -20.66 -46.18 -16.02
N ARG A 509 -21.14 -44.95 -16.24
CA ARG A 509 -20.48 -43.72 -15.75
C ARG A 509 -20.46 -43.65 -14.23
N ILE A 510 -21.56 -44.00 -13.56
CA ILE A 510 -21.64 -43.99 -12.09
C ILE A 510 -20.73 -45.06 -11.49
N GLU A 511 -20.75 -46.29 -12.03
CA GLU A 511 -19.88 -47.39 -11.60
C GLU A 511 -18.39 -47.06 -11.77
N SER A 512 -18.01 -46.46 -12.90
CA SER A 512 -16.64 -46.00 -13.13
C SER A 512 -16.21 -44.97 -12.09
N ASN A 513 -17.09 -44.03 -11.73
CA ASN A 513 -16.82 -43.04 -10.69
C ASN A 513 -16.76 -43.65 -9.28
N ILE A 514 -17.63 -44.63 -8.98
CA ILE A 514 -17.58 -45.39 -7.71
C ILE A 514 -16.23 -46.10 -7.61
N LYS A 515 -15.86 -46.87 -8.63
CA LYS A 515 -14.59 -47.60 -8.69
C LYS A 515 -13.40 -46.67 -8.44
N LYS A 516 -13.33 -45.54 -9.16
CA LYS A 516 -12.28 -44.54 -8.99
C LYS A 516 -12.21 -44.01 -7.55
N LYS A 517 -13.36 -43.70 -6.92
CA LYS A 517 -13.40 -43.19 -5.54
C LYS A 517 -13.04 -44.26 -4.50
N THR A 518 -13.43 -45.51 -4.73
CA THR A 518 -13.10 -46.66 -3.88
C THR A 518 -11.61 -46.97 -3.95
N GLU A 519 -11.02 -46.98 -5.16
CA GLU A 519 -9.58 -47.10 -5.40
C GLU A 519 -8.80 -45.95 -4.76
N GLU A 520 -9.29 -44.71 -4.88
CA GLU A 520 -8.72 -43.55 -4.21
C GLU A 520 -8.68 -43.74 -2.69
N LEU A 521 -9.63 -44.44 -2.09
CA LEU A 521 -9.64 -44.74 -0.65
C LEU A 521 -8.88 -46.03 -0.28
N HIS A 522 -8.32 -46.75 -1.25
CA HIS A 522 -7.73 -48.09 -1.05
C HIS A 522 -8.72 -49.08 -0.42
N LEU A 523 -9.99 -48.95 -0.77
CA LEU A 523 -11.03 -49.88 -0.36
C LEU A 523 -11.17 -51.00 -1.39
N SER A 524 -11.66 -52.16 -0.97
CA SER A 524 -11.93 -53.27 -1.88
C SER A 524 -13.20 -53.01 -2.69
N ASP A 525 -13.19 -53.32 -3.99
CA ASP A 525 -14.35 -53.22 -4.89
C ASP A 525 -15.52 -54.13 -4.46
N ARG A 526 -15.29 -55.10 -3.56
CA ARG A 526 -16.29 -56.07 -3.10
C ARG A 526 -16.93 -55.75 -1.74
N MET A 527 -16.68 -54.57 -1.17
CA MET A 527 -17.25 -54.22 0.14
C MET A 527 -18.78 -54.07 0.07
N SER A 528 -19.48 -54.72 0.99
CA SER A 528 -20.93 -54.58 1.13
C SER A 528 -21.32 -53.18 1.60
N HIS A 529 -22.58 -52.79 1.33
CA HIS A 529 -23.13 -51.51 1.78
C HIS A 529 -23.00 -51.31 3.31
N LYS A 530 -23.18 -52.39 4.10
CA LYS A 530 -23.03 -52.36 5.56
C LYS A 530 -21.59 -52.15 6.02
N GLU A 531 -20.62 -52.71 5.29
CA GLU A 531 -19.20 -52.53 5.60
C GLU A 531 -18.73 -51.11 5.25
N LEU A 532 -19.17 -50.57 4.11
CA LEU A 532 -18.94 -49.18 3.75
C LEU A 532 -19.56 -48.22 4.79
N ASP A 533 -20.78 -48.47 5.26
CA ASP A 533 -21.43 -47.60 6.25
C ASP A 533 -20.66 -47.52 7.58
N ARG A 534 -20.06 -48.64 8.03
CA ARG A 534 -19.18 -48.67 9.22
C ARG A 534 -17.94 -47.80 9.07
N LEU A 535 -17.47 -47.56 7.84
CA LEU A 535 -16.30 -46.71 7.58
C LEU A 535 -16.58 -45.21 7.75
N LYS A 536 -17.85 -44.80 7.89
CA LYS A 536 -18.17 -43.39 8.19
C LYS A 536 -17.53 -42.92 9.50
N THR A 537 -17.46 -43.79 10.49
CA THR A 537 -16.87 -43.52 11.81
C THR A 537 -15.40 -43.91 11.90
N ASP A 538 -14.83 -44.47 10.83
CA ASP A 538 -13.48 -44.99 10.86
C ASP A 538 -12.43 -43.86 10.86
N LYS A 539 -11.55 -43.90 11.87
CA LYS A 539 -10.51 -42.88 12.05
C LYS A 539 -9.45 -42.99 10.96
N TRP A 540 -9.14 -44.20 10.48
CA TRP A 540 -8.12 -44.43 9.46
C TRP A 540 -8.49 -43.77 8.13
N VAL A 541 -9.70 -44.02 7.61
CA VAL A 541 -10.18 -43.43 6.35
C VAL A 541 -10.12 -41.89 6.41
N ASN A 542 -10.50 -41.30 7.54
CA ASN A 542 -10.43 -39.85 7.72
C ASN A 542 -8.97 -39.33 7.77
N LEU A 543 -8.05 -40.03 8.43
CA LEU A 543 -6.63 -39.67 8.45
C LEU A 543 -5.98 -39.81 7.08
N GLN A 544 -6.31 -40.86 6.32
CA GLN A 544 -5.80 -41.10 4.97
C GLN A 544 -6.21 -39.99 3.98
N LEU A 545 -7.44 -39.47 4.09
CA LEU A 545 -7.85 -38.32 3.28
C LEU A 545 -7.18 -37.02 3.75
N ASN A 546 -7.02 -36.83 5.06
CA ASN A 546 -6.40 -35.63 5.60
C ASN A 546 -4.89 -35.57 5.33
N ILE A 547 -4.16 -36.70 5.33
CA ILE A 547 -2.72 -36.71 5.00
C ILE A 547 -2.48 -36.33 3.54
N ARG A 548 -3.35 -36.76 2.61
CA ARG A 548 -3.30 -36.34 1.20
C ARG A 548 -3.54 -34.85 1.03
N VAL A 549 -4.48 -34.29 1.78
CA VAL A 549 -4.71 -32.84 1.80
C VAL A 549 -3.47 -32.10 2.24
N VAL A 550 -2.80 -32.54 3.31
CA VAL A 550 -1.58 -31.88 3.78
C VAL A 550 -0.45 -32.02 2.77
N ARG A 551 -0.29 -33.20 2.14
CA ARG A 551 0.65 -33.39 1.03
C ARG A 551 0.40 -32.38 -0.10
N ASP A 552 -0.85 -32.21 -0.52
CA ASP A 552 -1.21 -31.27 -1.58
C ASP A 552 -0.94 -29.82 -1.15
N GLN A 553 -1.22 -29.47 0.12
CA GLN A 553 -0.83 -28.17 0.68
C GLN A 553 0.68 -27.94 0.64
N ILE A 554 1.49 -28.94 1.01
CA ILE A 554 2.96 -28.87 0.96
C ILE A 554 3.42 -28.61 -0.48
N LEU A 555 2.92 -29.38 -1.45
CA LEU A 555 3.27 -29.20 -2.86
C LEU A 555 2.90 -27.80 -3.40
N ILE A 556 1.70 -27.31 -3.05
CA ILE A 556 1.26 -25.96 -3.44
C ILE A 556 2.19 -24.90 -2.85
N LYS A 557 2.51 -25.00 -1.55
CA LYS A 557 3.41 -24.06 -0.86
C LYS A 557 4.84 -24.10 -1.39
N LEU A 558 5.38 -25.29 -1.68
CA LEU A 558 6.72 -25.44 -2.26
C LEU A 558 6.79 -24.85 -3.68
N ARG A 559 5.76 -25.07 -4.51
CA ARG A 559 5.69 -24.45 -5.84
C ARG A 559 5.60 -22.93 -5.74
N ALA A 560 4.72 -22.42 -4.89
CA ALA A 560 4.62 -20.98 -4.62
C ALA A 560 5.98 -20.41 -4.20
N ARG A 561 6.67 -21.09 -3.28
CA ARG A 561 8.00 -20.69 -2.81
C ARG A 561 9.03 -20.64 -3.93
N LYS A 562 9.06 -21.64 -4.82
CA LYS A 562 9.94 -21.67 -5.99
C LYS A 562 9.69 -20.46 -6.90
N PHE A 563 8.43 -20.11 -7.14
CA PHE A 563 8.09 -18.93 -7.95
C PHE A 563 8.49 -17.62 -7.28
N GLU A 564 8.32 -17.50 -5.96
CA GLU A 564 8.77 -16.31 -5.21
C GLU A 564 10.29 -16.13 -5.33
N LEU A 565 11.08 -17.20 -5.15
CA LEU A 565 12.55 -17.15 -5.25
C LEU A 565 13.02 -16.83 -6.67
N ALA A 566 12.49 -17.51 -7.68
CA ALA A 566 12.84 -17.23 -9.08
C ALA A 566 12.42 -15.81 -9.53
N GLY A 567 11.38 -15.24 -8.91
CA GLY A 567 11.01 -13.84 -9.10
C GLY A 567 12.07 -12.88 -8.56
N LEU A 568 12.53 -13.13 -7.34
CA LEU A 568 13.55 -12.32 -6.67
C LEU A 568 14.90 -12.37 -7.39
N ASP A 569 15.36 -13.57 -7.78
CA ASP A 569 16.66 -13.77 -8.43
C ASP A 569 16.73 -13.02 -9.79
N ARG A 570 15.62 -12.97 -10.53
CA ARG A 570 15.51 -12.22 -11.79
C ARG A 570 15.55 -10.71 -11.59
N ALA A 571 14.85 -10.21 -10.58
CA ALA A 571 14.86 -8.78 -10.25
C ALA A 571 16.25 -8.32 -9.79
N ASP A 572 16.99 -9.18 -9.08
CA ASP A 572 18.37 -8.93 -8.65
C ASP A 572 19.36 -8.92 -9.83
N THR A 573 19.29 -9.91 -10.72
CA THR A 573 20.14 -9.96 -11.93
C THR A 573 19.84 -8.82 -12.91
N GLY A 574 18.62 -8.29 -12.91
CA GLY A 574 18.24 -7.10 -13.68
C GLY A 574 18.73 -5.76 -13.10
N ARG A 575 19.39 -5.75 -11.93
CA ARG A 575 19.73 -4.55 -11.14
C ARG A 575 18.51 -3.70 -10.74
N GLU A 576 17.32 -4.29 -10.73
CA GLU A 576 16.09 -3.60 -10.35
C GLU A 576 15.99 -3.43 -8.83
N LEU A 577 16.69 -4.27 -8.05
CA LEU A 577 16.73 -4.23 -6.59
C LEU A 577 18.09 -3.76 -6.06
N ASP A 578 18.08 -2.73 -5.20
CA ASP A 578 19.25 -2.37 -4.38
C ASP A 578 19.48 -3.43 -3.28
N HIS A 579 20.74 -3.62 -2.87
CA HIS A 579 21.17 -4.62 -1.90
C HIS A 579 20.40 -4.54 -0.57
N ARG A 580 20.13 -3.31 -0.07
CA ARG A 580 19.34 -3.10 1.15
C ARG A 580 17.88 -3.53 1.02
N ARG A 581 17.28 -3.35 -0.16
CA ARG A 581 15.90 -3.76 -0.44
C ARG A 581 15.81 -5.28 -0.56
N LYS A 582 16.81 -5.91 -1.18
CA LYS A 582 16.95 -7.37 -1.23
C LYS A 582 16.97 -8.01 0.17
N GLU A 583 17.78 -7.49 1.08
CA GLU A 583 17.82 -7.99 2.47
C GLU A 583 16.46 -7.94 3.17
N HIS A 584 15.68 -6.87 2.96
CA HIS A 584 14.34 -6.74 3.54
C HIS A 584 13.39 -7.80 2.96
N VAL A 585 13.36 -7.94 1.63
CA VAL A 585 12.53 -8.92 0.93
C VAL A 585 12.92 -10.35 1.35
N GLU A 586 14.21 -10.66 1.41
CA GLU A 586 14.72 -11.94 1.89
C GLU A 586 14.30 -12.23 3.33
N LYS A 587 14.33 -11.23 4.21
CA LYS A 587 13.89 -11.37 5.60
C LYS A 587 12.39 -11.65 5.69
N ALA A 588 11.57 -10.96 4.89
CA ALA A 588 10.14 -11.21 4.80
C ALA A 588 9.86 -12.62 4.25
N MET A 589 10.64 -13.07 3.28
CA MET A 589 10.59 -14.40 2.69
C MET A 589 11.02 -15.50 3.68
N LYS A 590 12.07 -15.27 4.49
CA LYS A 590 12.55 -16.21 5.52
C LYS A 590 11.50 -16.48 6.59
N SER A 591 10.69 -15.49 6.95
CA SER A 591 9.61 -15.69 7.94
C SER A 591 8.52 -16.67 7.47
N ARG A 592 8.30 -16.80 6.15
CA ARG A 592 7.24 -17.63 5.53
C ARG A 592 7.63 -19.08 5.35
N VAL A 593 8.89 -19.41 5.58
CA VAL A 593 9.39 -20.78 5.73
C VAL A 593 8.60 -21.55 6.80
N SER A 594 8.16 -20.84 7.84
CA SER A 594 7.30 -21.38 8.91
C SER A 594 6.01 -22.01 8.39
N GLY A 595 5.44 -21.49 7.30
CA GLY A 595 4.21 -22.01 6.70
C GLY A 595 4.37 -23.38 6.05
N VAL A 596 5.55 -23.66 5.48
CA VAL A 596 5.91 -24.99 4.92
C VAL A 596 6.25 -25.94 6.06
N GLN A 597 7.07 -25.49 7.02
CA GLN A 597 7.41 -26.26 8.22
C GLN A 597 6.18 -26.67 9.02
N GLY A 598 5.20 -25.76 9.17
CA GLY A 598 3.93 -26.05 9.84
C GLY A 598 3.10 -27.10 9.11
N ALA A 599 3.11 -27.12 7.78
CA ALA A 599 2.44 -28.16 6.99
C ALA A 599 3.15 -29.52 7.12
N LEU A 600 4.48 -29.54 7.11
CA LEU A 600 5.29 -30.75 7.34
C LEU A 600 5.06 -31.33 8.74
N LYS A 601 5.02 -30.48 9.77
CA LYS A 601 4.72 -30.90 11.15
C LYS A 601 3.35 -31.57 11.25
N ARG A 602 2.32 -31.01 10.59
CA ARG A 602 0.98 -31.61 10.51
C ARG A 602 0.97 -32.93 9.76
N TYR A 603 1.76 -33.05 8.69
CA TYR A 603 1.90 -34.30 7.94
C TYR A 603 2.45 -35.41 8.84
N GLU A 604 3.52 -35.11 9.58
CA GLU A 604 4.16 -36.09 10.47
C GLU A 604 3.29 -36.43 11.69
N GLU A 605 2.49 -35.49 12.19
CA GLU A 605 1.50 -35.76 13.23
C GLU A 605 0.43 -36.76 12.76
N ILE A 606 -0.16 -36.55 11.58
CA ILE A 606 -1.13 -37.50 11.01
C ILE A 606 -0.47 -38.85 10.75
N ARG A 607 0.75 -38.87 10.20
CA ARG A 607 1.48 -40.10 9.92
C ARG A 607 1.72 -40.90 11.21
N ARG A 608 2.15 -40.26 12.30
CA ARG A 608 2.30 -40.90 13.61
C ARG A 608 0.97 -41.45 14.14
N GLU A 609 -0.15 -40.75 13.95
CA GLU A 609 -1.46 -41.29 14.30
C GLU A 609 -1.83 -42.53 13.46
N MET A 610 -1.54 -42.51 12.15
CA MET A 610 -1.76 -43.67 11.27
C MET A 610 -0.90 -44.87 11.71
N MET A 611 0.38 -44.66 12.05
CA MET A 611 1.24 -45.73 12.56
C MET A 611 0.70 -46.39 13.84
N LYS A 612 0.06 -45.64 14.74
CA LYS A 612 -0.57 -46.18 15.95
C LYS A 612 -1.81 -47.04 15.67
N LEU A 613 -2.48 -46.79 14.55
CA LEU A 613 -3.70 -47.50 14.13
C LEU A 613 -3.38 -48.71 13.23
N ARG A 614 -2.19 -48.76 12.63
CA ARG A 614 -1.77 -49.89 11.80
C ARG A 614 -1.80 -51.18 12.60
N GLY A 615 -2.36 -52.24 12.01
CA GLY A 615 -2.55 -53.53 12.68
C GLY A 615 -3.73 -53.59 13.65
N LYS A 616 -4.48 -52.49 13.85
CA LYS A 616 -5.69 -52.44 14.70
C LYS A 616 -6.93 -52.21 13.84
N GLY A 617 -7.69 -53.27 13.56
CA GLY A 617 -8.91 -53.22 12.75
C GLY A 617 -8.73 -53.66 11.29
N SER A 618 -9.84 -53.93 10.59
CA SER A 618 -9.84 -54.63 9.29
C SER A 618 -9.21 -53.83 8.14
N VAL A 619 -9.51 -52.53 8.01
CA VAL A 619 -8.98 -51.71 6.90
C VAL A 619 -7.53 -51.26 7.12
N ALA A 620 -7.08 -51.17 8.37
CA ALA A 620 -5.74 -50.65 8.73
C ALA A 620 -4.66 -51.75 8.90
N ALA A 621 -5.01 -53.03 8.73
CA ALA A 621 -4.10 -54.15 8.98
C ALA A 621 -2.86 -54.12 8.05
N ASP A 622 -3.09 -54.02 6.74
CA ASP A 622 -2.04 -53.98 5.71
C ASP A 622 -1.99 -52.65 4.95
N ALA A 623 -2.57 -51.60 5.53
CA ALA A 623 -2.75 -50.35 4.82
C ALA A 623 -1.43 -49.58 4.65
N TYR A 624 -1.26 -49.00 3.45
CA TYR A 624 -0.11 -48.19 3.09
C TYR A 624 0.00 -46.94 3.97
N ILE A 625 1.18 -46.74 4.58
CA ILE A 625 1.52 -45.51 5.28
C ILE A 625 2.47 -44.71 4.38
N PRO A 626 2.13 -43.45 4.07
CA PRO A 626 3.02 -42.58 3.33
C PRO A 626 4.42 -42.46 3.97
N PRO A 627 5.49 -42.34 3.15
CA PRO A 627 6.85 -42.24 3.65
C PRO A 627 7.03 -40.96 4.47
N GLU A 628 8.06 -41.00 5.32
CA GLU A 628 8.53 -39.83 6.03
C GLU A 628 9.09 -38.80 5.04
N ILE A 629 8.79 -37.52 5.28
CA ILE A 629 9.38 -36.43 4.50
C ILE A 629 10.50 -35.87 5.38
N SER A 630 11.76 -36.13 5.01
CA SER A 630 12.90 -35.68 5.82
C SER A 630 12.92 -34.16 5.93
N SER A 631 13.21 -33.65 7.14
CA SER A 631 13.36 -32.21 7.39
C SER A 631 14.45 -31.59 6.51
N GLY A 632 15.52 -32.35 6.23
CA GLY A 632 16.61 -31.92 5.36
C GLY A 632 16.20 -31.65 3.90
N LEU A 633 15.25 -32.42 3.35
CA LEU A 633 14.70 -32.17 2.00
C LEU A 633 13.88 -30.88 1.98
N ALA A 634 13.09 -30.64 3.02
CA ALA A 634 12.36 -29.38 3.15
C ALA A 634 13.31 -28.19 3.29
N GLU A 635 14.34 -28.31 4.14
CA GLU A 635 15.34 -27.27 4.38
C GLU A 635 16.18 -26.96 3.13
N ALA A 636 16.58 -27.97 2.35
CA ALA A 636 17.25 -27.79 1.05
C ALA A 636 16.35 -27.07 0.02
N PHE A 637 15.05 -27.42 -0.03
CA PHE A 637 14.08 -26.70 -0.86
C PHE A 637 13.83 -25.25 -0.39
N ILE A 638 14.06 -24.97 0.89
CA ILE A 638 13.83 -23.67 1.52
C ILE A 638 15.01 -22.71 1.28
N SER A 639 16.24 -23.22 1.23
CA SER A 639 17.48 -22.43 1.20
C SER A 639 18.01 -22.09 -0.20
N ASN A 640 17.32 -22.49 -1.27
CA ASN A 640 17.81 -22.38 -2.66
C ASN A 640 19.13 -23.15 -2.90
N ALA A 641 19.50 -24.09 -2.02
CA ALA A 641 20.67 -24.95 -2.19
C ALA A 641 20.37 -26.09 -3.17
N TRP A 642 20.07 -25.73 -4.41
CA TRP A 642 19.99 -26.63 -5.56
C TRP A 642 21.30 -26.55 -6.35
N GLU A 643 22.38 -27.00 -5.72
CA GLU A 643 23.58 -27.43 -6.45
C GLU A 643 23.82 -28.91 -6.17
#